data_AF-A0A6P9CZQ5-F1
#
_entry.id   AF-A0A6P9CZQ5-F1
#
_cell.length_a   1.000
_cell.length_b   1.000
_cell.length_c   1.000
_cell.angle_alpha   90.00
_cell.angle_beta   90.00
_cell.angle_gamma   90.00
#
_symmetry.space_group_name_H-M   'P 1'
#
loop_
_entity.id
_entity.type
_entity.pdbx_description
1 polymer ?
#
loop_
_entity_poly.entity_id
_entity_poly.type
_entity_poly.pdbx_seq_one_letter_code
_entity_poly.pdbx_strand_id
1 'polypeptide(L)'
;MLLHLLLLLWTQGVWAVLRAKCLLTLQREERDPKNHYRPGDLYIGGIISEVKTLFNQVTFKRRPSSQLYANSMMEHSKMLSFILAIQEINQDSHLLPNITLGYTIYDNFDNAGHTSEALLDLLSEGEATVPNYSCGRQRSPLAVLEGTETGFSIQISSMLGTYKIPQISYNFVSQVLRDKTQFPFFYPMLPAEGFQYSGMVKLLLHFRWTLVGLIAIDTEKGEKFLTVLTSMLIKNGIAPGKQRLDRHQFRLFHTYVGRFKGKSFMCSETKDAFSVTVWRRCREREKLQSRPQQMKDQILSLDNYIIYNTIWAVARALHAALLTKSKRRKMEGGKSIKTPRLRPWQNNSLHRVNLGSVEKRGSLDFKLMANPKALEELDKLKKPLPPSRCVESCNPGYRKVQQEGKPICCYNCLRCLEGTISIMEDAEKCSKCPADQHPNNNRDHCIPKIKAFLSYQEHLGIILTSIALFLSFITCFILGTFIKFQDTPIVKANNRDLSYILLVCLLFSFFTPFLFIDQPRRVTCLLRQTAFSIIFSAAISSVLAKTITVVLAFWATKPGNNVQRWLGRSLANYIILSCSGFQVVFCSIWLGTFPPFPESDMHSQSRVIILQCNEGSVAMFYVALGYMGFLATICFTMAFLARNLPGSFNEAKLITFSMLVFCSVWVSFLPTYLSTKGKYMVAVQVFSILASNAGLLGCIFIPKCFIIFLRPDLNTKEHVMSK
;
A
#
# COMPACT_ATOMS: atom_id res chain seq x y z
N MET A 1 8.30 -18.07 -112.78
CA MET A 1 9.01 -18.15 -111.48
C MET A 1 8.70 -17.00 -110.52
N LEU A 2 8.48 -15.75 -110.99
CA LEU A 2 8.03 -14.65 -110.12
C LEU A 2 6.59 -14.81 -109.59
N LEU A 3 5.68 -15.41 -110.36
CA LEU A 3 4.27 -15.59 -109.98
C LEU A 3 4.06 -16.63 -108.86
N HIS A 4 4.92 -17.66 -108.79
CA HIS A 4 4.89 -18.65 -107.72
C HIS A 4 5.48 -18.16 -106.40
N LEU A 5 6.44 -17.21 -106.45
CA LEU A 5 6.96 -16.55 -105.26
C LEU A 5 5.93 -15.58 -104.64
N LEU A 6 5.11 -14.92 -105.48
CA LEU A 6 4.03 -14.04 -105.04
C LEU A 6 2.86 -14.79 -104.39
N LEU A 7 2.52 -16.00 -104.86
CA LEU A 7 1.46 -16.82 -104.27
C LEU A 7 1.85 -17.50 -102.93
N LEU A 8 3.15 -17.78 -102.72
CA LEU A 8 3.66 -18.27 -101.43
C LEU A 8 3.76 -17.16 -100.37
N LEU A 9 3.98 -15.90 -100.78
CA LEU A 9 3.95 -14.74 -99.88
C LEU A 9 2.53 -14.34 -99.45
N TRP A 10 1.50 -14.66 -100.24
CA TRP A 10 0.09 -14.36 -99.90
C TRP A 10 -0.54 -15.37 -98.92
N THR A 11 -0.05 -16.59 -98.85
CA THR A 11 -0.58 -17.60 -97.91
C THR A 11 0.05 -17.54 -96.51
N GLN A 12 1.17 -16.83 -96.34
CA GLN A 12 1.73 -16.53 -95.01
C GLN A 12 1.20 -15.21 -94.40
N GLY A 13 0.48 -14.39 -95.18
CA GLY A 13 -0.03 -13.08 -94.75
C GLY A 13 -1.41 -13.06 -94.09
N VAL A 14 -2.18 -14.17 -94.13
CA VAL A 14 -3.60 -14.15 -93.71
C VAL A 14 -3.91 -15.13 -92.55
N TRP A 15 -2.89 -15.80 -92.00
CA TRP A 15 -2.99 -16.48 -90.69
C TRP A 15 -2.27 -15.73 -89.57
N ALA A 16 -2.08 -14.41 -89.74
CA ALA A 16 -1.94 -13.52 -88.61
C ALA A 16 -3.31 -13.45 -87.93
N VAL A 17 -3.46 -14.26 -86.88
CA VAL A 17 -4.52 -14.25 -85.86
C VAL A 17 -5.30 -12.94 -85.89
N LEU A 18 -6.57 -12.98 -86.30
CA LEU A 18 -7.57 -11.98 -85.97
C LEU A 18 -7.66 -11.92 -84.43
N ARG A 19 -6.72 -11.24 -83.78
CA ARG A 19 -6.91 -10.74 -82.43
C ARG A 19 -7.97 -9.65 -82.58
N ALA A 20 -9.16 -9.91 -82.07
CA ALA A 20 -10.20 -8.91 -81.94
C ALA A 20 -9.57 -7.61 -81.38
N LYS A 21 -9.58 -6.53 -82.17
CA LYS A 21 -9.20 -5.20 -81.69
C LYS A 21 -10.30 -4.75 -80.73
N CYS A 22 -9.94 -4.46 -79.49
CA CYS A 22 -10.88 -3.89 -78.52
C CYS A 22 -11.33 -2.50 -79.01
N LEU A 23 -12.63 -2.32 -79.25
CA LEU A 23 -13.17 -1.13 -79.92
C LEU A 23 -13.44 0.07 -78.99
N LEU A 24 -13.15 -0.06 -77.69
CA LEU A 24 -13.39 0.97 -76.68
C LEU A 24 -12.10 1.72 -76.33
N THR A 25 -11.86 2.87 -76.96
CA THR A 25 -10.84 3.85 -76.53
C THR A 25 -11.51 4.91 -75.65
N LEU A 26 -11.54 4.68 -74.34
CA LEU A 26 -11.80 5.75 -73.37
C LEU A 26 -10.52 6.57 -73.19
N GLN A 27 -10.64 7.89 -73.33
CA GLN A 27 -9.54 8.84 -73.20
C GLN A 27 -9.03 8.79 -71.74
N ARG A 28 -7.94 8.05 -71.52
CA ARG A 28 -7.27 7.91 -70.23
C ARG A 28 -6.66 9.26 -69.86
N GLU A 29 -7.09 9.88 -68.75
CA GLU A 29 -6.35 11.02 -68.19
C GLU A 29 -4.91 10.54 -67.91
N GLU A 30 -3.91 11.27 -68.41
CA GLU A 30 -2.48 11.03 -68.21
C GLU A 30 -2.11 11.16 -66.72
N ARG A 31 -2.37 10.11 -65.95
CA ARG A 31 -1.65 9.80 -64.72
C ARG A 31 -1.89 8.34 -64.41
N ASP A 32 -1.00 7.47 -64.90
CA ASP A 32 -0.95 6.09 -64.46
C ASP A 32 -0.69 6.13 -62.94
N PRO A 33 -1.60 5.67 -62.07
CA PRO A 33 -1.28 5.49 -60.66
C PRO A 33 -0.05 4.56 -60.59
N LYS A 34 0.78 4.65 -59.55
CA LYS A 34 1.94 3.74 -59.35
C LYS A 34 1.47 2.32 -59.02
N ASN A 35 0.70 1.70 -59.92
CA ASN A 35 0.18 0.37 -59.79
C ASN A 35 1.27 -0.62 -60.18
N HIS A 36 1.48 -1.63 -59.34
CA HIS A 36 2.54 -2.61 -59.56
C HIS A 36 1.94 -3.91 -60.05
N TYR A 37 2.38 -4.35 -61.22
CA TYR A 37 1.87 -5.54 -61.89
C TYR A 37 2.99 -6.54 -62.16
N ARG A 38 2.70 -7.83 -61.91
CA ARG A 38 3.54 -8.94 -62.34
C ARG A 38 2.67 -10.06 -62.92
N PRO A 39 2.97 -10.55 -64.13
CA PRO A 39 2.22 -11.65 -64.74
C PRO A 39 2.45 -12.98 -64.00
N GLY A 40 1.45 -13.85 -64.06
CA GLY A 40 1.51 -15.24 -63.58
C GLY A 40 0.29 -16.02 -64.05
N ASP A 41 0.28 -17.33 -63.82
CA ASP A 41 -0.82 -18.23 -64.17
C ASP A 41 -2.07 -17.99 -63.32
N LEU A 42 -1.88 -17.55 -62.07
CA LEU A 42 -2.94 -17.17 -61.13
C LEU A 42 -2.69 -15.76 -60.60
N TYR A 43 -3.75 -14.97 -60.37
CA TYR A 43 -3.62 -13.57 -59.95
C TYR A 43 -4.17 -13.32 -58.55
N ILE A 44 -3.45 -12.50 -57.78
CA ILE A 44 -3.92 -11.93 -56.51
C ILE A 44 -3.93 -10.40 -56.62
N GLY A 45 -5.04 -9.79 -56.22
CA GLY A 45 -5.17 -8.34 -56.11
C GLY A 45 -4.70 -7.82 -54.76
N GLY A 46 -4.07 -6.66 -54.73
CA GLY A 46 -3.71 -5.93 -53.52
C GLY A 46 -4.25 -4.51 -53.57
N ILE A 47 -4.93 -4.07 -52.51
CA ILE A 47 -5.30 -2.66 -52.31
C ILE A 47 -4.58 -2.18 -51.06
N ILE A 48 -3.54 -1.36 -51.25
CA ILE A 48 -2.63 -0.93 -50.20
C ILE A 48 -2.70 0.60 -50.12
N SER A 49 -2.49 1.16 -48.92
CA SER A 49 -2.29 2.60 -48.75
C SER A 49 -0.80 2.88 -48.52
N GLU A 50 -0.09 3.29 -49.56
CA GLU A 50 1.37 3.54 -49.52
C GLU A 50 1.70 5.01 -49.28
N VAL A 51 0.87 5.91 -49.80
CA VAL A 51 1.06 7.35 -49.71
C VAL A 51 -0.04 7.97 -48.85
N LYS A 52 0.35 8.63 -47.74
CA LYS A 52 -0.57 9.40 -46.88
C LYS A 52 -0.71 10.83 -47.42
N THR A 53 -1.51 11.02 -48.46
CA THR A 53 -1.73 12.33 -49.09
C THR A 53 -2.84 13.14 -48.45
N LEU A 54 -2.67 14.47 -48.48
CA LEU A 54 -3.71 15.45 -48.16
C LEU A 54 -4.39 15.86 -49.48
N PHE A 55 -5.68 15.53 -49.59
CA PHE A 55 -6.53 16.01 -50.68
C PHE A 55 -7.28 17.26 -50.21
N ASN A 56 -7.59 18.18 -51.13
CA ASN A 56 -8.42 19.34 -50.84
C ASN A 56 -9.83 18.90 -50.40
N GLN A 57 -10.44 19.63 -49.47
CA GLN A 57 -11.84 19.40 -49.10
C GLN A 57 -12.74 19.55 -50.32
N VAL A 58 -13.65 18.58 -50.51
CA VAL A 58 -14.65 18.63 -51.59
C VAL A 58 -15.68 19.68 -51.21
N THR A 59 -15.60 20.85 -51.84
CA THR A 59 -16.51 21.97 -51.56
C THR A 59 -17.84 21.85 -52.32
N PHE A 60 -18.03 20.79 -53.13
CA PHE A 60 -19.18 20.51 -54.03
C PHE A 60 -19.60 21.69 -54.94
N LYS A 61 -18.80 22.76 -55.00
CA LYS A 61 -18.99 23.94 -55.84
C LYS A 61 -18.31 23.83 -57.20
N ARG A 62 -17.39 22.88 -57.36
CA ARG A 62 -16.66 22.57 -58.60
C ARG A 62 -16.48 21.06 -58.72
N ARG A 63 -16.22 20.57 -59.94
CA ARG A 63 -15.82 19.17 -60.16
C ARG A 63 -14.64 18.84 -59.23
N PRO A 64 -14.68 17.75 -58.45
CA PRO A 64 -13.58 17.37 -57.58
C PRO A 64 -12.29 17.23 -58.40
N SER A 65 -11.20 17.88 -57.98
CA SER A 65 -9.91 17.76 -58.67
C SER A 65 -9.04 16.66 -58.05
N SER A 66 -8.35 15.89 -58.90
CA SER A 66 -7.35 14.88 -58.53
C SER A 66 -5.95 15.49 -58.28
N GLN A 67 -5.87 16.80 -57.98
CA GLN A 67 -4.60 17.48 -57.78
C GLN A 67 -4.08 17.29 -56.35
N LEU A 68 -2.87 16.74 -56.26
CA LEU A 68 -2.14 16.44 -55.02
C LEU A 68 -1.57 17.75 -54.44
N TYR A 69 -1.87 18.06 -53.19
CA TYR A 69 -1.41 19.31 -52.56
C TYR A 69 -0.02 19.21 -51.89
N ALA A 70 0.43 18.02 -51.49
CA ALA A 70 1.72 17.87 -50.82
C ALA A 70 2.36 16.47 -51.03
N ASN A 71 3.69 16.46 -51.21
CA ASN A 71 4.50 15.24 -51.16
C ASN A 71 4.59 14.72 -49.72
N SER A 72 4.24 13.45 -49.50
CA SER A 72 4.38 12.76 -48.21
C SER A 72 5.37 11.59 -48.31
N MET A 73 5.89 11.18 -47.15
CA MET A 73 6.85 10.10 -46.97
C MET A 73 6.28 8.77 -47.48
N MET A 74 6.93 8.17 -48.48
CA MET A 74 6.46 6.98 -49.21
C MET A 74 6.82 5.71 -48.42
N GLU A 75 5.81 5.02 -47.87
CA GLU A 75 5.99 3.86 -47.00
C GLU A 75 6.04 2.56 -47.83
N HIS A 76 7.10 2.38 -48.63
CA HIS A 76 7.29 1.24 -49.55
C HIS A 76 7.29 -0.15 -48.87
N SER A 77 7.37 -0.20 -47.54
CA SER A 77 7.64 -1.43 -46.79
C SER A 77 6.49 -2.44 -46.88
N LYS A 78 5.24 -1.99 -47.00
CA LYS A 78 4.06 -2.85 -47.22
C LYS A 78 4.08 -3.53 -48.59
N MET A 79 4.36 -2.75 -49.64
CA MET A 79 4.48 -3.22 -51.01
C MET A 79 5.63 -4.22 -51.16
N LEU A 80 6.80 -3.87 -50.62
CA LEU A 80 7.98 -4.73 -50.65
C LEU A 80 7.71 -6.06 -49.94
N SER A 81 6.97 -6.06 -48.84
CA SER A 81 6.57 -7.30 -48.14
C SER A 81 5.62 -8.15 -48.98
N PHE A 82 4.72 -7.52 -49.72
CA PHE A 82 3.83 -8.20 -50.66
C PHE A 82 4.62 -8.89 -51.77
N ILE A 83 5.51 -8.15 -52.42
CA ILE A 83 6.34 -8.63 -53.53
C ILE A 83 7.29 -9.75 -53.07
N LEU A 84 7.92 -9.57 -51.91
CA LEU A 84 8.84 -10.54 -51.34
C LEU A 84 8.14 -11.88 -51.06
N ALA A 85 6.93 -11.85 -50.49
CA ALA A 85 6.16 -13.06 -50.21
C ALA A 85 5.86 -13.85 -51.49
N ILE A 86 5.38 -13.17 -52.54
CA ILE A 86 5.08 -13.80 -53.84
C ILE A 86 6.36 -14.36 -54.49
N GLN A 87 7.48 -13.63 -54.41
CA GLN A 87 8.76 -14.08 -54.93
C GLN A 87 9.22 -15.38 -54.27
N GLU A 88 9.13 -15.48 -52.94
CA GLU A 88 9.52 -16.68 -52.22
C GLU A 88 8.57 -17.85 -52.47
N ILE A 89 7.26 -17.60 -52.56
CA ILE A 89 6.26 -18.64 -52.90
C ILE A 89 6.54 -19.21 -54.29
N ASN A 90 6.83 -18.37 -55.30
CA ASN A 90 7.14 -18.82 -56.65
C ASN A 90 8.50 -19.55 -56.75
N GLN A 91 9.36 -19.45 -55.74
CA GLN A 91 10.62 -20.19 -55.64
C GLN A 91 10.46 -21.52 -54.87
N ASP A 92 9.36 -21.72 -54.16
CA ASP A 92 9.08 -22.93 -53.38
C ASP A 92 8.61 -24.07 -54.32
N SER A 93 9.40 -25.14 -54.39
CA SER A 93 9.08 -26.30 -55.25
C SER A 93 7.94 -27.17 -54.71
N HIS A 94 7.58 -27.03 -53.42
CA HIS A 94 6.52 -27.80 -52.78
C HIS A 94 5.16 -27.10 -52.84
N LEU A 95 5.13 -25.77 -52.92
CA LEU A 95 3.92 -24.96 -52.91
C LEU A 95 3.61 -24.42 -54.32
N LEU A 96 2.46 -24.82 -54.88
CA LEU A 96 2.03 -24.47 -56.25
C LEU A 96 3.05 -24.90 -57.35
N PRO A 97 3.42 -26.19 -57.42
CA PRO A 97 4.38 -26.65 -58.43
C PRO A 97 3.85 -26.40 -59.85
N ASN A 98 4.70 -25.86 -60.74
CA ASN A 98 4.39 -25.50 -62.12
C ASN A 98 3.28 -24.44 -62.30
N ILE A 99 2.97 -23.67 -61.25
CA ILE A 99 2.00 -22.57 -61.31
C ILE A 99 2.65 -21.33 -60.74
N THR A 100 2.74 -20.28 -61.55
CA THR A 100 3.26 -18.98 -61.13
C THR A 100 2.16 -18.09 -60.59
N LEU A 101 2.40 -17.48 -59.42
CA LEU A 101 1.50 -16.52 -58.80
C LEU A 101 1.88 -15.10 -59.22
N GLY A 102 1.01 -14.48 -60.01
CA GLY A 102 1.05 -13.08 -60.40
C GLY A 102 0.29 -12.18 -59.44
N TYR A 103 0.49 -10.87 -59.55
CA TYR A 103 -0.18 -9.89 -58.70
C TYR A 103 -0.45 -8.57 -59.42
N THR A 104 -1.47 -7.85 -58.92
CA THR A 104 -1.73 -6.44 -59.23
C THR A 104 -1.95 -5.69 -57.92
N ILE A 105 -1.13 -4.69 -57.64
CA ILE A 105 -1.21 -3.87 -56.43
C ILE A 105 -1.63 -2.45 -56.83
N TYR A 106 -2.67 -1.95 -56.17
CA TYR A 106 -3.19 -0.59 -56.30
C TYR A 106 -2.94 0.21 -55.04
N ASP A 107 -2.50 1.46 -55.20
CA ASP A 107 -2.49 2.44 -54.11
C ASP A 107 -3.84 3.15 -54.06
N ASN A 108 -4.51 3.11 -52.91
CA ASN A 108 -5.81 3.75 -52.73
C ASN A 108 -5.73 5.13 -52.06
N PHE A 109 -4.54 5.59 -51.67
CA PHE A 109 -4.30 6.92 -51.08
C PHE A 109 -5.16 7.27 -49.86
N ASP A 110 -5.72 6.26 -49.16
CA ASP A 110 -6.70 6.45 -48.09
C ASP A 110 -7.90 7.34 -48.52
N ASN A 111 -8.35 7.18 -49.78
CA ASN A 111 -9.39 7.98 -50.42
C ASN A 111 -10.47 7.08 -51.06
N ALA A 112 -11.75 7.44 -50.88
CA ALA A 112 -12.88 6.66 -51.39
C ALA A 112 -12.93 6.62 -52.93
N GLY A 113 -12.62 7.73 -53.59
CA GLY A 113 -12.60 7.86 -55.05
C GLY A 113 -11.55 6.94 -55.66
N HIS A 114 -10.31 7.01 -55.20
CA HIS A 114 -9.23 6.15 -55.68
C HIS A 114 -9.43 4.68 -55.31
N THR A 115 -10.04 4.38 -54.16
CA THR A 115 -10.44 3.00 -53.83
C THR A 115 -11.46 2.46 -54.84
N SER A 116 -12.43 3.28 -55.24
CA SER A 116 -13.44 2.90 -56.24
C SER A 116 -12.80 2.69 -57.63
N GLU A 117 -11.91 3.59 -58.04
CA GLU A 117 -11.18 3.50 -59.30
C GLU A 117 -10.32 2.23 -59.37
N ALA A 118 -9.58 1.93 -58.30
CA ALA A 118 -8.80 0.70 -58.18
C ALA A 118 -9.68 -0.56 -58.27
N LEU A 119 -10.84 -0.57 -57.63
CA LEU A 119 -11.78 -1.70 -57.69
C LEU A 119 -12.36 -1.87 -59.10
N LEU A 120 -12.72 -0.78 -59.77
CA LEU A 120 -13.24 -0.84 -61.14
C LEU A 120 -12.20 -1.38 -62.11
N ASP A 121 -10.93 -0.98 -62.01
CA ASP A 121 -9.86 -1.54 -62.85
C ASP A 121 -9.57 -3.00 -62.51
N LEU A 122 -9.54 -3.35 -61.21
CA LEU A 122 -9.30 -4.71 -60.73
C LEU A 122 -10.40 -5.71 -61.17
N LEU A 123 -11.64 -5.25 -61.30
CA LEU A 123 -12.80 -6.06 -61.68
C LEU A 123 -13.08 -6.07 -63.19
N SER A 124 -12.42 -5.21 -63.97
CA SER A 124 -12.60 -5.15 -65.42
C SER A 124 -11.69 -6.15 -66.13
N GLU A 125 -12.26 -7.06 -66.93
CA GLU A 125 -11.51 -8.05 -67.73
C GLU A 125 -11.10 -7.50 -69.12
N GLY A 126 -10.93 -6.17 -69.22
CA GLY A 126 -10.75 -5.43 -70.46
C GLY A 126 -9.53 -4.50 -70.47
N GLU A 127 -9.21 -3.92 -71.63
CA GLU A 127 -8.29 -2.77 -71.75
C GLU A 127 -8.90 -1.45 -71.22
N ALA A 128 -10.23 -1.40 -71.05
CA ALA A 128 -10.97 -0.29 -70.48
C ALA A 128 -11.63 -0.70 -69.14
N THR A 129 -11.76 0.27 -68.22
CA THR A 129 -12.37 0.11 -66.89
C THR A 129 -13.89 0.07 -66.93
N VAL A 130 -14.44 -0.82 -67.77
CA VAL A 130 -15.88 -0.99 -67.97
C VAL A 130 -16.33 -2.31 -67.30
N PRO A 131 -17.21 -2.26 -66.29
CA PRO A 131 -17.73 -3.46 -65.65
C PRO A 131 -18.36 -4.43 -66.66
N ASN A 132 -18.08 -5.72 -66.52
CA ASN A 132 -18.61 -6.80 -67.36
C ASN A 132 -18.20 -6.75 -68.85
N TYR A 133 -17.16 -5.98 -69.20
CA TYR A 133 -16.56 -5.98 -70.54
C TYR A 133 -15.23 -6.75 -70.54
N SER A 134 -15.19 -7.91 -71.21
CA SER A 134 -14.00 -8.76 -71.32
C SER A 134 -13.36 -8.62 -72.70
N CYS A 135 -12.22 -7.93 -72.80
CA CYS A 135 -11.48 -7.80 -74.05
C CYS A 135 -9.98 -7.70 -73.81
N GLY A 136 -9.22 -8.69 -74.28
CA GLY A 136 -7.76 -8.69 -74.27
C GLY A 136 -7.07 -9.06 -72.94
N ARG A 137 -7.64 -8.73 -71.76
CA ARG A 137 -7.05 -9.04 -70.44
C ARG A 137 -7.80 -10.16 -69.71
N GLN A 138 -7.23 -11.36 -69.63
CA GLN A 138 -7.65 -12.38 -68.65
C GLN A 138 -6.91 -12.15 -67.32
N ARG A 139 -7.42 -11.24 -66.46
CA ARG A 139 -6.76 -10.83 -65.20
C ARG A 139 -7.68 -10.85 -63.98
N SER A 140 -8.60 -11.80 -63.90
CA SER A 140 -9.49 -11.93 -62.74
C SER A 140 -8.70 -12.35 -61.48
N PRO A 141 -8.67 -11.54 -60.41
CA PRO A 141 -7.98 -11.93 -59.19
C PRO A 141 -8.77 -13.01 -58.44
N LEU A 142 -8.06 -14.03 -57.94
CA LEU A 142 -8.64 -15.10 -57.14
C LEU A 142 -8.97 -14.67 -55.71
N ALA A 143 -8.31 -13.62 -55.25
CA ALA A 143 -8.46 -13.04 -53.93
C ALA A 143 -7.95 -11.60 -53.98
N VAL A 144 -8.53 -10.74 -53.15
CA VAL A 144 -8.06 -9.36 -52.93
C VAL A 144 -7.62 -9.20 -51.50
N LEU A 145 -6.39 -8.75 -51.31
CA LEU A 145 -5.82 -8.45 -50.00
C LEU A 145 -5.88 -6.94 -49.76
N GLU A 146 -6.35 -6.54 -48.58
CA GLU A 146 -6.48 -5.14 -48.22
C GLU A 146 -6.19 -4.89 -46.74
N GLY A 147 -5.78 -3.67 -46.41
CA GLY A 147 -5.50 -3.25 -45.03
C GLY A 147 -6.02 -1.84 -44.74
N THR A 148 -7.26 -1.58 -45.13
CA THR A 148 -7.89 -0.25 -45.10
C THR A 148 -8.73 -0.04 -43.85
N GLU A 149 -9.28 1.17 -43.69
CA GLU A 149 -10.27 1.47 -42.65
C GLU A 149 -11.60 0.77 -42.93
N THR A 150 -12.40 0.50 -41.88
CA THR A 150 -13.67 -0.23 -42.00
C THR A 150 -14.63 0.32 -43.05
N GLY A 151 -14.71 1.65 -43.21
CA GLY A 151 -15.57 2.24 -44.26
C GLY A 151 -15.16 1.79 -45.66
N PHE A 152 -13.87 1.81 -45.97
CA PHE A 152 -13.35 1.35 -47.25
C PHE A 152 -13.43 -0.18 -47.39
N SER A 153 -13.15 -0.94 -46.33
CA SER A 153 -13.32 -2.39 -46.35
C SER A 153 -14.75 -2.81 -46.68
N ILE A 154 -15.77 -2.12 -46.13
CA ILE A 154 -17.19 -2.36 -46.46
C ILE A 154 -17.45 -2.05 -47.94
N GLN A 155 -16.93 -0.94 -48.45
CA GLN A 155 -17.05 -0.58 -49.87
C GLN A 155 -16.43 -1.65 -50.78
N ILE A 156 -15.22 -2.10 -50.46
CA ILE A 156 -14.52 -3.19 -51.16
C ILE A 156 -15.35 -4.47 -51.09
N SER A 157 -15.86 -4.85 -49.91
CA SER A 157 -16.65 -6.07 -49.72
C SER A 157 -17.94 -6.08 -50.53
N SER A 158 -18.61 -4.93 -50.63
CA SER A 158 -19.84 -4.78 -51.42
C SER A 158 -19.59 -5.05 -52.91
N MET A 159 -18.52 -4.46 -53.47
CA MET A 159 -18.15 -4.68 -54.87
C MET A 159 -17.67 -6.11 -55.13
N LEU A 160 -16.71 -6.61 -54.34
CA LEU A 160 -16.14 -7.94 -54.51
C LEU A 160 -17.17 -9.05 -54.26
N GLY A 161 -18.12 -8.83 -53.35
CA GLY A 161 -19.19 -9.77 -53.04
C GLY A 161 -20.08 -10.07 -54.24
N THR A 162 -20.32 -9.07 -55.11
CA THR A 162 -21.07 -9.23 -56.35
C THR A 162 -20.38 -10.21 -57.31
N TYR A 163 -19.05 -10.16 -57.38
CA TYR A 163 -18.22 -11.04 -58.21
C TYR A 163 -17.78 -12.33 -57.48
N LYS A 164 -18.24 -12.53 -56.23
CA LYS A 164 -17.87 -13.68 -55.37
C LYS A 164 -16.36 -13.82 -55.15
N ILE A 165 -15.64 -12.70 -55.15
CA ILE A 165 -14.19 -12.67 -54.94
C ILE A 165 -13.90 -12.59 -53.44
N PRO A 166 -13.13 -13.53 -52.86
CA PRO A 166 -12.70 -13.45 -51.47
C PRO A 166 -11.89 -12.18 -51.17
N GLN A 167 -12.31 -11.44 -50.14
CA GLN A 167 -11.56 -10.34 -49.56
C GLN A 167 -10.84 -10.82 -48.30
N ILE A 168 -9.53 -10.63 -48.23
CA ILE A 168 -8.73 -10.95 -47.05
C ILE A 168 -8.16 -9.66 -46.46
N SER A 169 -8.62 -9.31 -45.25
CA SER A 169 -8.17 -8.10 -44.58
C SER A 169 -7.05 -8.42 -43.57
N TYR A 170 -5.91 -7.74 -43.70
CA TYR A 170 -4.80 -7.86 -42.76
C TYR A 170 -4.79 -6.76 -41.68
N ASN A 171 -5.87 -5.98 -41.56
CA ASN A 171 -6.05 -4.92 -40.57
C ASN A 171 -7.13 -5.27 -39.52
N PHE A 172 -7.20 -4.51 -38.42
CA PHE A 172 -8.28 -4.64 -37.43
C PHE A 172 -9.60 -4.09 -37.97
N VAL A 173 -10.58 -4.99 -38.10
CA VAL A 173 -11.90 -4.67 -38.66
C VAL A 173 -13.01 -4.73 -37.61
N SER A 174 -14.05 -3.93 -37.83
CA SER A 174 -15.25 -3.91 -36.98
C SER A 174 -15.98 -5.26 -36.99
N GLN A 175 -16.86 -5.46 -36.00
CA GLN A 175 -17.67 -6.67 -35.88
C GLN A 175 -18.62 -6.84 -37.07
N VAL A 176 -19.08 -5.74 -37.67
CA VAL A 176 -20.01 -5.70 -38.81
C VAL A 176 -19.47 -6.50 -40.00
N LEU A 177 -18.18 -6.35 -40.32
CA LEU A 177 -17.54 -7.08 -41.43
C LEU A 177 -17.38 -8.59 -41.17
N ARG A 178 -17.55 -9.04 -39.91
CA ARG A 178 -17.49 -10.47 -39.57
C ARG A 178 -18.82 -11.19 -39.75
N ASP A 179 -19.91 -10.44 -39.96
CA ASP A 179 -21.22 -11.01 -40.20
C ASP A 179 -21.25 -11.69 -41.57
N LYS A 180 -21.31 -13.02 -41.56
CA LYS A 180 -21.29 -13.83 -42.78
C LYS A 180 -22.59 -13.77 -43.57
N THR A 181 -23.68 -13.27 -42.98
CA THR A 181 -24.93 -13.05 -43.74
C THR A 181 -24.79 -11.82 -44.66
N GLN A 182 -24.08 -10.78 -44.21
CA GLN A 182 -23.87 -9.55 -44.96
C GLN A 182 -22.61 -9.61 -45.84
N PHE A 183 -21.51 -10.18 -45.33
CA PHE A 183 -20.22 -10.24 -46.01
C PHE A 183 -19.68 -11.68 -46.08
N PRO A 184 -20.29 -12.56 -46.90
CA PRO A 184 -19.93 -13.97 -46.96
C PRO A 184 -18.46 -14.20 -47.39
N PHE A 185 -17.95 -13.37 -48.29
CA PHE A 185 -16.62 -13.49 -48.89
C PHE A 185 -15.52 -12.71 -48.14
N PHE A 186 -15.82 -12.12 -46.98
CA PHE A 186 -14.85 -11.36 -46.20
C PHE A 186 -14.14 -12.21 -45.14
N TYR A 187 -12.80 -12.17 -45.08
CA TYR A 187 -11.97 -12.97 -44.17
C TYR A 187 -10.91 -12.10 -43.47
N PRO A 188 -11.05 -11.81 -42.16
CA PRO A 188 -10.04 -11.08 -41.41
C PRO A 188 -8.92 -11.99 -40.91
N MET A 189 -7.67 -11.57 -41.07
CA MET A 189 -6.50 -12.27 -40.51
C MET A 189 -6.24 -11.93 -39.03
N LEU A 190 -6.62 -10.74 -38.59
CA LEU A 190 -6.46 -10.31 -37.20
C LEU A 190 -7.71 -10.63 -36.35
N PRO A 191 -7.54 -10.85 -35.04
CA PRO A 191 -8.66 -11.03 -34.11
C PRO A 191 -9.49 -9.75 -33.98
N ALA A 192 -10.65 -9.84 -33.31
CA ALA A 192 -11.47 -8.67 -33.04
C ALA A 192 -10.71 -7.65 -32.18
N GLU A 193 -10.96 -6.36 -32.40
CA GLU A 193 -10.36 -5.29 -31.61
C GLU A 193 -10.78 -5.41 -30.13
N GLY A 194 -9.85 -5.10 -29.22
CA GLY A 194 -10.11 -5.01 -27.78
C GLY A 194 -9.30 -5.98 -26.92
N PHE A 195 -8.88 -7.13 -27.47
CA PHE A 195 -8.03 -8.08 -26.72
C PHE A 195 -6.70 -7.48 -26.25
N GLN A 196 -6.16 -6.52 -27.00
CA GLN A 196 -4.91 -5.84 -26.68
C GLN A 196 -5.01 -4.90 -25.47
N TYR A 197 -6.20 -4.39 -25.14
CA TYR A 197 -6.36 -3.40 -24.06
C TYR A 197 -5.98 -3.98 -22.69
N SER A 198 -6.32 -5.25 -22.43
CA SER A 198 -5.92 -5.91 -21.17
C SER A 198 -4.40 -6.06 -21.06
N GLY A 199 -3.73 -6.37 -22.18
CA GLY A 199 -2.27 -6.40 -22.24
C GLY A 199 -1.65 -5.02 -21.96
N MET A 200 -2.22 -3.96 -22.54
CA MET A 200 -1.79 -2.58 -22.28
C MET A 200 -1.93 -2.21 -20.80
N VAL A 201 -3.07 -2.50 -20.17
CA VAL A 201 -3.31 -2.21 -18.75
C VAL A 201 -2.31 -2.97 -17.86
N LYS A 202 -2.05 -4.25 -18.15
CA LYS A 202 -1.07 -5.05 -17.39
C LYS A 202 0.36 -4.52 -17.51
N LEU A 203 0.74 -4.02 -18.69
CA LEU A 203 2.04 -3.36 -18.87
C LEU A 203 2.13 -2.06 -18.05
N LEU A 204 1.10 -1.24 -18.08
CA LEU A 204 1.07 0.03 -17.32
C LEU A 204 1.18 -0.21 -15.80
N LEU A 205 0.49 -1.24 -15.30
CA LEU A 205 0.58 -1.67 -13.90
C LEU A 205 1.97 -2.19 -13.54
N HIS A 206 2.61 -2.96 -14.44
CA HIS A 206 3.97 -3.46 -14.24
C HIS A 206 4.98 -2.30 -14.06
N PHE A 207 4.84 -1.23 -14.86
CA PHE A 207 5.69 -0.03 -14.76
C PHE A 207 5.23 0.99 -13.70
N ARG A 208 4.16 0.70 -12.94
CA ARG A 208 3.59 1.59 -11.91
C ARG A 208 3.24 2.99 -12.44
N TRP A 209 2.67 3.07 -13.63
CA TRP A 209 2.17 4.32 -14.21
C TRP A 209 0.74 4.58 -13.74
N THR A 210 0.48 5.76 -13.21
CA THR A 210 -0.84 6.15 -12.68
C THR A 210 -1.52 7.26 -13.50
N LEU A 211 -0.78 7.91 -14.40
CA LEU A 211 -1.29 8.93 -15.32
C LEU A 211 -0.97 8.54 -16.77
N VAL A 212 -1.97 8.55 -17.66
CA VAL A 212 -1.78 8.16 -19.07
C VAL A 212 -2.58 9.07 -19.99
N GLY A 213 -1.97 9.51 -21.10
CA GLY A 213 -2.67 10.22 -22.18
C GLY A 213 -3.16 9.26 -23.27
N LEU A 214 -4.44 9.33 -23.61
CA LEU A 214 -5.08 8.60 -24.70
C LEU A 214 -5.48 9.57 -25.81
N ILE A 215 -5.00 9.31 -27.02
CA ILE A 215 -5.32 10.10 -28.21
C ILE A 215 -5.99 9.17 -29.22
N ALA A 216 -7.15 9.55 -29.73
CA ALA A 216 -7.87 8.79 -30.75
C ALA A 216 -8.44 9.70 -31.84
N ILE A 217 -8.57 9.15 -33.05
CA ILE A 217 -9.27 9.81 -34.15
C ILE A 217 -10.79 9.83 -33.87
N ASP A 218 -11.46 10.91 -34.23
CA ASP A 218 -12.89 11.10 -34.05
C ASP A 218 -13.70 10.24 -35.03
N THR A 219 -13.79 8.95 -34.71
CA THR A 219 -14.52 7.91 -35.43
C THR A 219 -15.18 6.99 -34.40
N GLU A 220 -16.18 6.21 -34.82
CA GLU A 220 -16.83 5.22 -33.96
C GLU A 220 -15.80 4.24 -33.32
N LYS A 221 -14.77 3.84 -34.07
CA LYS A 221 -13.67 3.01 -33.56
C LYS A 221 -12.85 3.73 -32.49
N GLY A 222 -12.47 4.99 -32.73
CA GLY A 222 -11.72 5.79 -31.79
C GLY A 222 -12.49 6.07 -30.50
N GLU A 223 -13.79 6.31 -30.61
CA GLU A 223 -14.69 6.44 -29.46
C GLU A 223 -14.78 5.14 -28.65
N LYS A 224 -14.98 4.01 -29.33
CA LYS A 224 -15.00 2.70 -28.67
C LYS A 224 -13.68 2.40 -27.95
N PHE A 225 -12.54 2.70 -28.57
CA PHE A 225 -11.22 2.60 -27.96
C PHE A 225 -11.14 3.45 -26.67
N LEU A 226 -11.45 4.75 -26.76
CA LEU A 226 -11.38 5.65 -25.61
C LEU A 226 -12.30 5.20 -24.48
N THR A 227 -13.53 4.79 -24.80
CA THR A 227 -14.52 4.37 -23.81
C THR A 227 -14.10 3.08 -23.10
N VAL A 228 -13.77 2.03 -23.86
CA VAL A 228 -13.42 0.71 -23.29
C VAL A 228 -12.11 0.78 -22.50
N LEU A 229 -11.06 1.38 -23.08
CA LEU A 229 -9.76 1.43 -22.41
C LEU A 229 -9.80 2.33 -21.17
N THR A 230 -10.51 3.47 -21.21
CA THR A 230 -10.68 4.31 -20.02
C THR A 230 -11.33 3.55 -18.88
N SER A 231 -12.42 2.83 -19.16
CA SER A 231 -13.11 2.05 -18.12
C SER A 231 -12.16 1.03 -17.47
N MET A 232 -11.34 0.36 -18.28
CA MET A 232 -10.34 -0.58 -17.77
C MET A 232 -9.23 0.11 -16.97
N LEU A 233 -8.75 1.28 -17.39
CA LEU A 233 -7.71 2.04 -16.68
C LEU A 233 -8.20 2.52 -15.31
N ILE A 234 -9.40 3.13 -15.25
CA ILE A 234 -10.00 3.62 -14.01
C ILE A 234 -10.22 2.47 -13.02
N LYS A 235 -10.71 1.32 -13.51
CA LYS A 235 -10.89 0.11 -12.67
C LYS A 235 -9.59 -0.39 -12.05
N ASN A 236 -8.44 -0.06 -12.66
CA ASN A 236 -7.12 -0.43 -12.18
C ASN A 236 -6.35 0.74 -11.55
N GLY A 237 -7.04 1.83 -11.17
CA GLY A 237 -6.43 2.96 -10.46
C GLY A 237 -5.54 3.88 -11.32
N ILE A 238 -5.67 3.81 -12.64
CA ILE A 238 -4.91 4.63 -13.60
C ILE A 238 -5.83 5.73 -14.14
N ALA A 239 -5.38 6.98 -14.10
CA ALA A 239 -6.11 8.14 -14.61
C ALA A 239 -5.82 8.40 -16.09
N PRO A 240 -6.83 8.29 -16.98
CA PRO A 240 -6.68 8.61 -18.39
C PRO A 240 -7.01 10.09 -18.68
N GLY A 241 -6.10 10.82 -19.31
CA GLY A 241 -6.42 12.04 -20.06
C GLY A 241 -6.82 11.66 -21.49
N LYS A 242 -7.95 12.15 -22.00
CA LYS A 242 -8.45 11.79 -23.34
C LYS A 242 -8.43 12.98 -24.26
N GLN A 243 -7.96 12.78 -25.48
CA GLN A 243 -8.07 13.75 -26.56
C GLN A 243 -8.62 13.08 -27.82
N ARG A 244 -9.69 13.65 -28.37
CA ARG A 244 -10.17 13.31 -29.71
C ARG A 244 -9.59 14.30 -30.71
N LEU A 245 -9.20 13.79 -31.86
CA LEU A 245 -8.66 14.58 -32.97
C LEU A 245 -9.46 14.28 -34.23
N ASP A 246 -9.79 15.31 -35.00
CA ASP A 246 -10.38 15.09 -36.32
C ASP A 246 -9.39 14.38 -37.27
N ARG A 247 -9.87 13.94 -38.43
CA ARG A 247 -9.03 13.18 -39.39
C ARG A 247 -7.80 13.96 -39.87
N HIS A 248 -7.89 15.28 -40.01
CA HIS A 248 -6.79 16.14 -40.44
C HIS A 248 -5.76 16.31 -39.31
N GLN A 249 -6.22 16.65 -38.10
CA GLN A 249 -5.40 16.78 -36.90
C GLN A 249 -4.69 15.47 -36.54
N PHE A 250 -5.38 14.34 -36.64
CA PHE A 250 -4.80 13.02 -36.37
C PHE A 250 -3.71 12.66 -37.38
N ARG A 251 -3.89 12.99 -38.67
CA ARG A 251 -2.85 12.82 -39.71
C ARG A 251 -1.63 13.70 -39.44
N LEU A 252 -1.83 14.95 -39.01
CA LEU A 252 -0.74 15.84 -38.60
C LEU A 252 0.01 15.26 -37.40
N PHE A 253 -0.70 14.87 -36.33
CA PHE A 253 -0.13 14.24 -35.15
C PHE A 253 0.73 13.03 -35.51
N HIS A 254 0.21 12.11 -36.34
CA HIS A 254 0.95 10.95 -36.79
C HIS A 254 2.21 11.32 -37.60
N THR A 255 2.13 12.37 -38.42
CA THR A 255 3.29 12.86 -39.19
C THR A 255 4.35 13.45 -38.27
N TYR A 256 3.96 14.24 -37.26
CA TYR A 256 4.86 14.77 -36.24
C TYR A 256 5.52 13.67 -35.42
N VAL A 257 4.75 12.67 -34.97
CA VAL A 257 5.28 11.50 -34.24
C VAL A 257 6.27 10.72 -35.10
N GLY A 258 5.98 10.53 -36.39
CA GLY A 258 6.90 9.90 -37.34
C GLY A 258 8.21 10.68 -37.48
N ARG A 259 8.13 12.01 -37.60
CA ARG A 259 9.30 12.90 -37.69
C ARG A 259 10.10 12.92 -36.39
N PHE A 260 9.42 12.96 -35.24
CA PHE A 260 10.04 12.85 -33.92
C PHE A 260 10.76 11.51 -33.78
N LYS A 261 10.11 10.41 -34.13
CA LYS A 261 10.72 9.08 -34.10
C LYS A 261 11.96 8.99 -34.99
N GLY A 262 11.89 9.55 -36.20
CA GLY A 262 13.01 9.64 -37.12
C GLY A 262 14.18 10.44 -36.52
N LYS A 263 13.91 11.61 -35.93
CA LYS A 263 14.95 12.45 -35.31
C LYS A 263 15.54 11.87 -34.02
N SER A 264 14.72 11.22 -33.20
CA SER A 264 15.10 10.79 -31.84
C SER A 264 15.64 9.37 -31.78
N PHE A 265 15.24 8.49 -32.71
CA PHE A 265 15.56 7.05 -32.64
C PHE A 265 16.15 6.47 -33.92
N MET A 266 16.20 7.20 -35.04
CA MET A 266 16.99 6.77 -36.20
C MET A 266 18.33 7.49 -36.22
N CYS A 267 19.41 6.73 -36.11
CA CYS A 267 20.73 7.18 -36.55
C CYS A 267 20.68 7.32 -38.08
N SER A 268 20.50 8.54 -38.56
CA SER A 268 20.94 8.90 -39.90
C SER A 268 22.45 9.06 -39.83
N GLU A 269 23.21 8.28 -40.60
CA GLU A 269 24.54 8.75 -41.03
C GLU A 269 24.30 9.98 -41.91
N THR A 270 24.13 11.14 -41.29
CA THR A 270 24.21 12.41 -41.99
C THR A 270 25.67 12.62 -42.35
N LYS A 271 26.07 12.29 -43.58
CA LYS A 271 27.21 13.01 -44.18
C LYS A 271 26.81 14.47 -44.28
N ASP A 272 27.63 15.30 -43.66
CA ASP A 272 27.45 16.74 -43.49
C ASP A 272 27.25 17.47 -44.83
N ALA A 273 26.53 18.59 -44.78
CA ALA A 273 26.19 19.43 -45.93
C ALA A 273 27.39 20.13 -46.61
N PHE A 274 28.62 19.89 -46.15
CA PHE A 274 29.87 20.35 -46.76
C PHE A 274 30.65 19.26 -47.51
N SER A 275 30.09 18.05 -47.65
CA SER A 275 30.65 17.02 -48.52
C SER A 275 30.44 17.40 -49.99
N VAL A 276 31.49 17.95 -50.61
CA VAL A 276 31.59 18.38 -52.02
C VAL A 276 30.69 17.58 -52.98
N THR A 277 29.89 18.32 -53.74
CA THR A 277 29.07 17.86 -54.86
C THR A 277 29.89 17.07 -55.87
N VAL A 278 29.84 15.74 -55.78
CA VAL A 278 30.14 14.87 -56.92
C VAL A 278 28.81 14.38 -57.47
N TRP A 279 28.42 14.89 -58.62
CA TRP A 279 27.33 14.31 -59.42
C TRP A 279 27.70 12.87 -59.78
N ARG A 280 27.25 11.89 -59.00
CA ARG A 280 27.26 10.49 -59.42
C ARG A 280 26.11 10.28 -60.39
N ARG A 281 26.44 10.36 -61.68
CA ARG A 281 25.63 9.82 -62.78
C ARG A 281 25.31 8.36 -62.43
N CYS A 282 24.07 8.07 -62.04
CA CYS A 282 23.64 6.71 -61.73
C CYS A 282 23.78 5.85 -62.98
N ARG A 283 24.70 4.89 -62.94
CA ARG A 283 24.86 3.90 -64.01
C ARG A 283 23.86 2.78 -63.74
N GLU A 284 23.03 2.49 -64.74
CA GLU A 284 22.11 1.36 -64.75
C GLU A 284 22.90 0.05 -64.49
N ARG A 285 22.40 -0.79 -63.57
CA ARG A 285 22.92 -2.10 -63.13
C ARG A 285 24.04 -2.11 -62.08
N GLU A 286 23.67 -1.98 -60.80
CA GLU A 286 24.35 -2.68 -59.70
C GLU A 286 23.37 -3.68 -59.07
N LYS A 287 23.76 -4.96 -59.01
CA LYS A 287 23.04 -5.98 -58.24
C LYS A 287 23.24 -5.67 -56.76
N LEU A 288 22.13 -5.48 -56.04
CA LEU A 288 22.10 -5.23 -54.61
C LEU A 288 22.87 -6.33 -53.85
N GLN A 289 24.07 -6.01 -53.36
CA GLN A 289 24.96 -6.93 -52.64
C GLN A 289 25.05 -6.57 -51.15
N SER A 290 23.93 -6.16 -50.53
CA SER A 290 23.78 -6.12 -49.08
C SER A 290 23.24 -7.47 -48.56
N ARG A 291 23.64 -7.89 -47.34
CA ARG A 291 23.27 -9.20 -46.76
C ARG A 291 21.75 -9.44 -46.88
N PRO A 292 21.29 -10.53 -47.54
CA PRO A 292 19.87 -10.79 -47.78
C PRO A 292 19.00 -10.73 -46.52
N GLN A 293 19.53 -11.20 -45.38
CA GLN A 293 18.79 -11.27 -44.12
C GLN A 293 18.49 -9.88 -43.52
N GLN A 294 19.46 -8.97 -43.53
CA GLN A 294 19.31 -7.65 -42.90
C GLN A 294 18.31 -6.75 -43.66
N MET A 295 18.24 -6.91 -44.98
CA MET A 295 17.23 -6.27 -45.82
C MET A 295 15.85 -6.89 -45.64
N LYS A 296 15.75 -8.23 -45.56
CA LYS A 296 14.50 -8.93 -45.22
C LYS A 296 13.96 -8.47 -43.87
N ASP A 297 14.83 -8.35 -42.87
CA ASP A 297 14.47 -7.89 -41.52
C ASP A 297 13.98 -6.43 -41.49
N GLN A 298 14.49 -5.57 -42.39
CA GLN A 298 14.00 -4.19 -42.53
C GLN A 298 12.63 -4.11 -43.22
N ILE A 299 12.41 -4.97 -44.23
CA ILE A 299 11.14 -5.05 -44.98
C ILE A 299 10.03 -5.62 -44.08
N LEU A 300 10.34 -6.71 -43.37
CA LEU A 300 9.42 -7.50 -42.56
C LEU A 300 9.26 -6.99 -41.12
N SER A 301 9.03 -5.68 -40.95
CA SER A 301 8.60 -5.15 -39.63
C SER A 301 7.33 -5.86 -39.12
N LEU A 302 7.06 -5.86 -37.80
CA LEU A 302 5.91 -6.59 -37.21
C LEU A 302 4.57 -6.32 -37.93
N ASP A 303 4.32 -5.07 -38.34
CA ASP A 303 3.09 -4.67 -39.04
C ASP A 303 3.06 -5.18 -40.50
N ASN A 304 4.22 -5.29 -41.14
CA ASN A 304 4.35 -5.77 -42.51
C ASN A 304 4.43 -7.29 -42.62
N TYR A 305 4.87 -7.96 -41.56
CA TYR A 305 4.95 -9.42 -41.48
C TYR A 305 3.56 -10.07 -41.56
N ILE A 306 2.51 -9.35 -41.12
CA ILE A 306 1.12 -9.79 -41.28
C ILE A 306 0.75 -9.88 -42.77
N ILE A 307 1.17 -8.89 -43.59
CA ILE A 307 0.93 -8.91 -45.04
C ILE A 307 1.60 -10.13 -45.66
N TYR A 308 2.88 -10.36 -45.31
CA TYR A 308 3.65 -11.52 -45.77
C TYR A 308 2.95 -12.85 -45.41
N ASN A 309 2.54 -13.03 -44.15
CA ASN A 309 1.82 -14.24 -43.71
C ASN A 309 0.46 -14.39 -44.37
N THR A 310 -0.22 -13.27 -44.65
CA THR A 310 -1.52 -13.28 -45.32
C THR A 310 -1.41 -13.87 -46.72
N ILE A 311 -0.38 -13.47 -47.47
CA ILE A 311 -0.12 -13.99 -48.81
C ILE A 311 0.24 -15.48 -48.75
N TRP A 312 1.08 -15.89 -47.81
CA TRP A 312 1.39 -17.30 -47.59
C TRP A 312 0.16 -18.14 -47.24
N ALA A 313 -0.77 -17.61 -46.43
CA ALA A 313 -2.02 -18.28 -46.12
C ALA A 313 -2.90 -18.46 -47.36
N VAL A 314 -3.02 -17.42 -48.20
CA VAL A 314 -3.76 -17.48 -49.47
C VAL A 314 -3.12 -18.50 -50.41
N ALA A 315 -1.79 -18.50 -50.59
CA ALA A 315 -1.11 -19.46 -51.44
C ALA A 315 -1.27 -20.91 -50.96
N ARG A 316 -1.20 -21.16 -49.65
CA ARG A 316 -1.47 -22.49 -49.07
C ARG A 316 -2.92 -22.92 -49.26
N ALA A 317 -3.88 -22.00 -49.10
CA ALA A 317 -5.28 -22.28 -49.36
C ALA A 317 -5.53 -22.61 -50.84
N LEU A 318 -4.92 -21.86 -51.76
CA LEU A 318 -4.95 -22.14 -53.20
C LEU A 318 -4.35 -23.50 -53.53
N HIS A 319 -3.18 -23.81 -52.97
CA HIS A 319 -2.52 -25.10 -53.16
C HIS A 319 -3.40 -26.26 -52.67
N ALA A 320 -4.00 -26.13 -51.48
CA ALA A 320 -4.94 -27.11 -50.95
C ALA A 320 -6.18 -27.28 -51.87
N ALA A 321 -6.74 -26.17 -52.36
CA ALA A 321 -7.87 -26.18 -53.27
C ALA A 321 -7.56 -26.86 -54.61
N LEU A 322 -6.37 -26.60 -55.18
CA LEU A 322 -5.89 -27.23 -56.41
C LEU A 322 -5.63 -28.72 -56.22
N LEU A 323 -5.06 -29.14 -55.09
CA LEU A 323 -4.91 -30.55 -54.73
C LEU A 323 -6.27 -31.26 -54.63
N THR A 324 -7.29 -30.61 -54.06
CA THR A 324 -8.66 -31.18 -54.01
C THR A 324 -9.33 -31.25 -55.39
N LYS A 325 -9.13 -30.27 -56.29
CA LYS A 325 -9.63 -30.35 -57.68
C LYS A 325 -8.91 -31.43 -58.50
N SER A 326 -7.59 -31.57 -58.32
CA SER A 326 -6.78 -32.64 -58.93
C SER A 326 -7.23 -34.01 -58.44
N LYS A 327 -7.51 -34.17 -57.14
CA LYS A 327 -8.11 -35.38 -56.58
C LYS A 327 -9.53 -35.64 -57.11
N ARG A 328 -10.37 -34.62 -57.31
CA ARG A 328 -11.71 -34.80 -57.93
C ARG A 328 -11.65 -35.32 -59.37
N ARG A 329 -10.58 -35.01 -60.13
CA ARG A 329 -10.31 -35.64 -61.45
C ARG A 329 -9.70 -37.06 -61.34
N LYS A 330 -9.20 -37.45 -60.17
CA LYS A 330 -8.52 -38.74 -59.90
C LYS A 330 -9.32 -39.69 -59.00
N MET A 331 -10.58 -39.37 -58.70
CA MET A 331 -11.41 -40.12 -57.74
C MET A 331 -12.70 -40.61 -58.41
N GLU A 332 -12.56 -41.40 -59.47
CA GLU A 332 -13.15 -42.75 -59.47
C GLU A 332 -12.16 -43.64 -58.69
N GLY A 333 -12.57 -44.17 -57.54
CA GLY A 333 -11.71 -45.01 -56.68
C GLY A 333 -11.35 -44.35 -55.35
N GLY A 334 -12.07 -44.77 -54.30
CA GLY A 334 -12.02 -44.15 -52.98
C GLY A 334 -10.72 -44.35 -52.20
N LYS A 335 -10.29 -43.28 -51.50
CA LYS A 335 -9.88 -43.23 -50.09
C LYS A 335 -9.54 -41.79 -49.70
N SER A 336 -10.17 -41.30 -48.63
CA SER A 336 -9.97 -39.95 -48.07
C SER A 336 -8.70 -39.91 -47.22
N ILE A 337 -7.78 -38.98 -47.52
CA ILE A 337 -6.57 -38.72 -46.73
C ILE A 337 -6.76 -37.39 -45.99
N LYS A 338 -6.64 -37.43 -44.65
CA LYS A 338 -6.74 -36.29 -43.73
C LYS A 338 -5.66 -35.23 -44.02
N THR A 339 -6.06 -33.97 -44.09
CA THR A 339 -5.20 -32.79 -44.27
C THR A 339 -4.38 -32.47 -43.00
N PRO A 340 -3.13 -31.98 -43.10
CA PRO A 340 -2.34 -31.58 -41.94
C PRO A 340 -2.94 -30.34 -41.26
N ARG A 341 -3.02 -30.35 -39.92
CA ARG A 341 -3.27 -29.15 -39.12
C ARG A 341 -2.06 -28.22 -39.18
N LEU A 342 -2.24 -27.03 -39.74
CA LEU A 342 -1.25 -25.94 -39.73
C LEU A 342 -1.02 -25.44 -38.29
N ARG A 343 0.25 -25.43 -37.84
CA ARG A 343 0.68 -24.71 -36.63
C ARG A 343 1.37 -23.39 -37.03
N PRO A 344 0.97 -22.22 -36.50
CA PRO A 344 1.32 -20.92 -37.08
C PRO A 344 2.59 -20.21 -36.55
N TRP A 345 3.62 -20.89 -36.05
CA TRP A 345 4.87 -20.20 -35.68
C TRP A 345 6.11 -21.06 -35.93
N GLN A 346 6.97 -20.60 -36.84
CA GLN A 346 8.41 -20.87 -36.89
C GLN A 346 9.03 -20.13 -38.08
N ASN A 347 9.56 -18.91 -37.85
CA ASN A 347 11.00 -18.62 -37.93
C ASN A 347 11.25 -17.14 -37.59
N ASN A 348 12.24 -16.88 -36.72
CA ASN A 348 12.61 -15.55 -36.24
C ASN A 348 13.70 -14.93 -37.10
N SER A 349 13.52 -13.68 -37.53
CA SER A 349 14.56 -12.66 -37.47
C SER A 349 13.94 -11.26 -37.56
N LEU A 350 13.98 -10.53 -36.45
CA LEU A 350 13.85 -9.09 -36.44
C LEU A 350 14.75 -8.59 -35.31
N HIS A 351 15.65 -7.65 -35.57
CA HIS A 351 16.34 -6.92 -34.51
C HIS A 351 15.36 -5.93 -33.84
N ARG A 352 14.40 -6.49 -33.10
CA ARG A 352 13.72 -5.91 -31.94
C ARG A 352 13.88 -6.93 -30.82
N VAL A 353 14.41 -6.52 -29.68
CA VAL A 353 14.54 -7.43 -28.54
C VAL A 353 13.13 -7.81 -28.08
N ASN A 354 12.79 -9.10 -28.14
CA ASN A 354 11.53 -9.60 -27.62
C ASN A 354 11.53 -9.50 -26.10
N LEU A 355 10.79 -8.53 -25.57
CA LEU A 355 10.66 -8.26 -24.13
C LEU A 355 9.73 -9.24 -23.41
N GLY A 356 8.91 -9.99 -24.13
CA GLY A 356 7.95 -10.92 -23.55
C GLY A 356 6.72 -11.19 -24.42
N SER A 357 5.85 -12.07 -23.94
CA SER A 357 4.56 -12.40 -24.56
C SER A 357 3.40 -12.22 -23.59
N VAL A 358 2.18 -12.03 -24.13
CA VAL A 358 0.95 -11.97 -23.33
C VAL A 358 0.06 -13.14 -23.75
N GLU A 359 -0.11 -14.12 -22.87
CA GLU A 359 -0.97 -15.29 -23.14
C GLU A 359 -2.34 -15.13 -22.52
N LYS A 360 -3.38 -15.51 -23.28
CA LYS A 360 -4.78 -15.53 -22.82
C LYS A 360 -5.05 -16.82 -22.06
N ARG A 361 -5.45 -16.72 -20.79
CA ARG A 361 -5.77 -17.87 -19.91
C ARG A 361 -7.28 -18.02 -19.66
N GLY A 362 -8.08 -17.01 -20.00
CA GLY A 362 -9.55 -17.00 -19.86
C GLY A 362 -10.22 -15.89 -20.69
N SER A 363 -11.49 -15.56 -20.43
CA SER A 363 -12.23 -14.51 -21.19
C SER A 363 -11.67 -13.10 -21.00
N LEU A 364 -11.14 -12.79 -19.80
CA LEU A 364 -10.57 -11.49 -19.41
C LEU A 364 -9.21 -11.61 -18.69
N ASP A 365 -8.65 -12.81 -18.61
CA ASP A 365 -7.44 -13.08 -17.84
C ASP A 365 -6.24 -13.39 -18.73
N PHE A 366 -5.15 -12.68 -18.49
CA PHE A 366 -3.96 -12.61 -19.36
C PHE A 366 -2.67 -12.72 -18.52
N LYS A 367 -1.74 -13.59 -18.89
CA LYS A 367 -0.45 -13.69 -18.19
C LYS A 367 0.61 -12.98 -19.02
N LEU A 368 1.27 -12.00 -18.41
CA LEU A 368 2.45 -11.38 -19.00
C LEU A 368 3.67 -12.27 -18.69
N MET A 369 4.33 -12.75 -19.73
CA MET A 369 5.56 -13.52 -19.63
C MET A 369 6.70 -12.66 -20.13
N ALA A 370 7.41 -12.02 -19.21
CA ALA A 370 8.58 -11.23 -19.53
C ALA A 370 9.76 -12.15 -19.93
N ASN A 371 10.55 -11.73 -20.90
CA ASN A 371 11.82 -12.38 -21.24
C ASN A 371 12.92 -11.81 -20.33
N PRO A 372 13.41 -12.56 -19.33
CA PRO A 372 14.33 -12.03 -18.32
C PRO A 372 15.64 -11.52 -18.93
N LYS A 373 16.16 -12.19 -19.97
CA LYS A 373 17.39 -11.77 -20.68
C LYS A 373 17.26 -10.42 -21.38
N ALA A 374 16.04 -10.08 -21.82
CA ALA A 374 15.76 -8.82 -22.51
C ALA A 374 15.56 -7.65 -21.53
N LEU A 375 15.00 -7.91 -20.34
CA LEU A 375 14.94 -6.91 -19.26
C LEU A 375 16.33 -6.57 -18.72
N GLU A 376 17.22 -7.56 -18.65
CA GLU A 376 18.61 -7.37 -18.23
C GLU A 376 19.39 -6.48 -19.22
N GLU A 377 19.09 -6.53 -20.52
CA GLU A 377 19.62 -5.57 -21.51
C GLU A 377 19.00 -4.16 -21.39
N LEU A 378 17.76 -4.05 -20.92
CA LEU A 378 17.14 -2.75 -20.62
C LEU A 378 17.71 -2.10 -19.36
N ASP A 379 18.03 -2.89 -18.34
CA ASP A 379 18.73 -2.40 -17.14
C ASP A 379 20.15 -1.92 -17.47
N LYS A 380 20.83 -2.56 -18.44
CA LYS A 380 22.14 -2.11 -18.96
C LYS A 380 22.08 -0.73 -19.64
N LEU A 381 20.91 -0.29 -20.14
CA LEU A 381 20.72 1.05 -20.74
C LEU A 381 20.76 2.20 -19.71
N LYS A 382 20.88 1.92 -18.40
CA LYS A 382 21.10 2.89 -17.29
C LYS A 382 20.17 4.12 -17.25
N LYS A 383 19.06 4.11 -17.98
CA LYS A 383 18.05 5.17 -17.95
C LYS A 383 16.75 4.57 -17.42
N PRO A 384 16.32 4.90 -16.17
CA PRO A 384 15.00 4.50 -15.72
C PRO A 384 13.96 5.08 -16.68
N LEU A 385 12.98 4.28 -17.09
CA LEU A 385 11.84 4.81 -17.84
C LEU A 385 11.20 5.93 -17.00
N PRO A 386 10.84 7.08 -17.60
CA PRO A 386 10.25 8.17 -16.84
C PRO A 386 8.96 7.70 -16.17
N PRO A 387 8.82 7.85 -14.83
CA PRO A 387 7.59 7.47 -14.15
C PRO A 387 6.46 8.40 -14.60
N SER A 388 5.34 7.84 -15.05
CA SER A 388 4.14 8.62 -15.36
C SER A 388 3.21 8.67 -14.16
N ARG A 389 3.46 9.64 -13.27
CA ARG A 389 2.71 9.86 -12.03
C ARG A 389 2.33 11.34 -11.90
N CYS A 390 1.20 11.61 -11.25
CA CYS A 390 0.73 12.97 -11.00
C CYS A 390 1.47 13.65 -9.84
N VAL A 391 1.73 12.88 -8.77
CA VAL A 391 2.44 13.32 -7.56
C VAL A 391 3.42 12.24 -7.12
N GLU A 392 4.44 12.64 -6.36
CA GLU A 392 5.33 11.69 -5.69
C GLU A 392 4.57 10.91 -4.60
N SER A 393 5.08 9.73 -4.26
CA SER A 393 4.49 8.89 -3.21
C SER A 393 4.64 9.55 -1.84
N CYS A 394 3.63 9.44 -1.00
CA CYS A 394 3.69 9.89 0.37
C CYS A 394 4.59 8.97 1.19
N ASN A 395 5.59 9.55 1.84
CA ASN A 395 6.46 8.84 2.76
C ASN A 395 5.69 8.33 3.99
N PRO A 396 6.21 7.30 4.69
CA PRO A 396 5.70 6.89 6.00
C PRO A 396 5.56 8.10 6.95
N GLY A 397 4.54 8.06 7.82
CA GLY A 397 4.13 9.18 8.66
C GLY A 397 3.12 10.16 8.04
N TYR A 398 2.86 10.01 6.73
CA TYR A 398 1.87 10.79 6.00
C TYR A 398 0.74 9.89 5.49
N ARG A 399 -0.42 10.51 5.23
CA ARG A 399 -1.59 9.91 4.59
C ARG A 399 -1.97 10.69 3.33
N LYS A 400 -2.55 9.97 2.36
CA LYS A 400 -3.09 10.55 1.14
C LYS A 400 -4.39 11.30 1.43
N VAL A 401 -4.53 12.46 0.81
CA VAL A 401 -5.77 13.23 0.76
C VAL A 401 -6.05 13.65 -0.66
N GLN A 402 -7.20 13.25 -1.18
CA GLN A 402 -7.60 13.56 -2.55
C GLN A 402 -7.68 15.07 -2.76
N GLN A 403 -7.16 15.55 -3.90
CA GLN A 403 -7.33 16.94 -4.31
C GLN A 403 -8.72 17.12 -4.95
N GLU A 404 -9.49 18.10 -4.50
CA GLU A 404 -10.79 18.41 -5.10
C GLU A 404 -10.64 18.83 -6.57
N GLY A 405 -11.52 18.30 -7.43
CA GLY A 405 -11.53 18.60 -8.87
C GLY A 405 -10.44 17.92 -9.71
N LYS A 406 -9.52 17.14 -9.12
CA LYS A 406 -8.45 16.42 -9.86
C LYS A 406 -8.66 14.89 -9.89
N PRO A 407 -8.00 14.16 -10.81
CA PRO A 407 -8.07 12.70 -10.85
C PRO A 407 -7.59 12.03 -9.56
N ILE A 408 -8.09 10.84 -9.25
CA ILE A 408 -7.82 10.07 -8.01
C ILE A 408 -6.32 9.83 -7.77
N CYS A 409 -5.52 9.72 -8.83
CA CYS A 409 -4.07 9.55 -8.74
C CYS A 409 -3.32 10.82 -8.27
N CYS A 410 -4.01 11.96 -8.14
CA CYS A 410 -3.45 13.24 -7.69
C CYS A 410 -3.93 13.54 -6.27
N TYR A 411 -3.03 13.45 -5.30
CA TYR A 411 -3.33 13.63 -3.88
C TYR A 411 -2.26 14.48 -3.20
N ASN A 412 -2.63 15.04 -2.04
CA ASN A 412 -1.71 15.70 -1.12
C ASN A 412 -1.30 14.72 -0.01
N CYS A 413 -0.07 14.86 0.46
CA CYS A 413 0.43 14.13 1.62
C CYS A 413 0.22 14.98 2.88
N LEU A 414 -0.68 14.55 3.76
CA LEU A 414 -0.87 15.19 5.07
C LEU A 414 -0.26 14.33 6.16
N ARG A 415 0.44 14.96 7.11
CA ARG A 415 1.01 14.25 8.26
C ARG A 415 -0.12 13.62 9.08
N CYS A 416 0.07 12.38 9.54
CA CYS A 416 -0.87 11.70 10.44
C CYS A 416 -1.18 12.56 11.66
N LEU A 417 -2.36 12.44 12.30
CA LEU A 417 -2.71 13.21 13.51
C LEU A 417 -1.99 12.68 14.75
N GLU A 418 -1.98 13.45 15.85
CA GLU A 418 -1.40 12.99 17.12
C GLU A 418 -2.04 11.68 17.60
N GLY A 419 -1.20 10.76 18.09
CA GLY A 419 -1.63 9.42 18.50
C GLY A 419 -1.80 8.41 17.35
N THR A 420 -1.58 8.80 16.09
CA THR A 420 -1.68 7.92 14.92
C THR A 420 -0.39 7.87 14.10
N ILE A 421 -0.17 6.75 13.42
CA ILE A 421 1.01 6.46 12.59
C ILE A 421 0.63 5.92 11.22
N SER A 422 1.57 6.01 10.28
CA SER A 422 1.51 5.40 8.95
C SER A 422 2.85 4.75 8.64
N ILE A 423 2.87 3.43 8.49
CA ILE A 423 4.10 2.65 8.23
C ILE A 423 4.33 2.48 6.72
N MET A 424 3.24 2.44 5.95
CA MET A 424 3.29 2.18 4.51
C MET A 424 3.34 3.49 3.71
N GLU A 425 4.10 3.49 2.63
CA GLU A 425 4.02 4.55 1.61
C GLU A 425 2.60 4.63 1.06
N ASP A 426 2.15 5.86 0.77
CA ASP A 426 0.84 6.08 0.17
C ASP A 426 -0.33 5.46 1.00
N ALA A 427 -0.26 5.56 2.33
CA ALA A 427 -1.36 5.12 3.19
C ALA A 427 -2.62 5.97 3.02
N GLU A 428 -3.79 5.35 2.93
CA GLU A 428 -5.08 6.07 2.87
C GLU A 428 -5.50 6.63 4.23
N LYS A 429 -5.21 5.90 5.31
CA LYS A 429 -5.58 6.25 6.68
C LYS A 429 -4.43 5.94 7.62
N CYS A 430 -4.34 6.74 8.69
CA CYS A 430 -3.40 6.49 9.78
C CYS A 430 -4.01 5.54 10.80
N SER A 431 -3.19 4.68 11.39
CA SER A 431 -3.57 3.70 12.41
C SER A 431 -3.15 4.19 13.80
N LYS A 432 -3.86 3.76 14.86
CA LYS A 432 -3.46 4.06 16.24
C LYS A 432 -2.41 3.05 16.71
N CYS A 433 -1.44 3.50 17.51
CA CYS A 433 -0.49 2.60 18.16
C CYS A 433 -1.19 1.70 19.21
N PRO A 434 -0.66 0.50 19.48
CA PRO A 434 -1.04 -0.33 20.62
C PRO A 434 -0.97 0.44 21.95
N ALA A 435 -1.75 0.03 22.96
CA ALA A 435 -1.89 0.78 24.21
C ALA A 435 -0.58 0.93 25.01
N ASP A 436 0.32 -0.05 24.89
CA ASP A 436 1.66 -0.09 25.49
C ASP A 436 2.70 0.77 24.76
N GLN A 437 2.32 1.36 23.61
CA GLN A 437 3.23 2.09 22.73
C GLN A 437 2.68 3.49 22.41
N HIS A 438 3.56 4.34 21.90
CA HIS A 438 3.22 5.67 21.42
C HIS A 438 3.92 5.97 20.09
N PRO A 439 3.37 6.87 19.24
CA PRO A 439 4.01 7.27 18.01
C PRO A 439 5.37 7.92 18.24
N ASN A 440 6.33 7.66 17.35
CA ASN A 440 7.56 8.44 17.29
C ASN A 440 7.32 9.86 16.71
N ASN A 441 8.36 10.71 16.72
CA ASN A 441 8.27 12.07 16.19
C ASN A 441 7.87 12.10 14.71
N ASN A 442 8.35 11.16 13.89
CA ASN A 442 8.05 11.11 12.45
C ASN A 442 6.68 10.48 12.13
N ARG A 443 5.99 9.89 13.12
CA ARG A 443 4.73 9.16 12.99
C ARG A 443 4.80 7.94 12.05
N ASP A 444 5.99 7.38 11.87
CA ASP A 444 6.26 6.23 10.98
C ASP A 444 6.36 4.89 11.73
N HIS A 445 6.61 4.89 13.05
CA HIS A 445 6.60 3.70 13.90
C HIS A 445 6.12 3.97 15.33
N CYS A 446 5.73 2.90 16.02
CA CYS A 446 5.38 2.92 17.44
C CYS A 446 6.61 2.59 18.30
N ILE A 447 6.75 3.30 19.41
CA ILE A 447 7.82 3.15 20.41
C ILE A 447 7.16 2.75 21.75
N PRO A 448 7.72 1.78 22.50
CA PRO A 448 7.18 1.37 23.80
C PRO A 448 7.19 2.50 24.83
N LYS A 449 6.12 2.60 25.62
CA LYS A 449 6.03 3.54 26.75
C LYS A 449 6.90 3.07 27.92
N ILE A 450 7.43 4.02 28.69
CA ILE A 450 8.30 3.75 29.84
C ILE A 450 7.45 3.45 31.07
N LYS A 451 7.82 2.44 31.86
CA LYS A 451 7.14 2.11 33.13
C LYS A 451 7.56 3.09 34.24
N ALA A 452 6.60 3.73 34.92
CA ALA A 452 6.86 4.59 36.07
C ALA A 452 6.23 4.05 37.35
N PHE A 453 7.03 4.00 38.41
CA PHE A 453 6.69 3.62 39.78
C PHE A 453 7.65 4.34 40.74
N LEU A 454 7.37 4.34 42.04
CA LEU A 454 8.27 4.93 43.04
C LEU A 454 9.45 3.98 43.29
N SER A 455 10.56 4.21 42.59
CA SER A 455 11.76 3.37 42.66
C SER A 455 12.77 3.85 43.72
N TYR A 456 13.52 2.91 44.30
CA TYR A 456 14.67 3.20 45.16
C TYR A 456 15.78 3.99 44.46
N GLN A 457 15.81 3.97 43.13
CA GLN A 457 16.83 4.68 42.34
C GLN A 457 16.48 6.16 42.12
N GLU A 458 15.22 6.57 42.34
CA GLU A 458 14.81 7.96 42.17
C GLU A 458 15.08 8.77 43.45
N HIS A 459 15.40 10.06 43.31
CA HIS A 459 15.70 10.95 44.45
C HIS A 459 14.65 10.91 45.56
N LEU A 460 13.35 10.90 45.20
CA LEU A 460 12.27 10.85 46.17
C LEU A 460 12.27 9.53 46.98
N GLY A 461 12.51 8.40 46.30
CA GLY A 461 12.60 7.09 46.93
C GLY A 461 13.81 6.98 47.87
N ILE A 462 14.96 7.53 47.46
CA ILE A 462 16.17 7.58 48.28
C ILE A 462 15.93 8.37 49.56
N ILE A 463 15.33 9.56 49.47
CA ILE A 463 15.05 10.42 50.63
C ILE A 463 14.08 9.75 51.61
N LEU A 464 12.98 9.18 51.12
CA LEU A 464 12.01 8.51 52.00
C LEU A 464 12.59 7.27 52.69
N THR A 465 13.41 6.50 51.96
CA THR A 465 14.06 5.30 52.49
C THR A 465 15.11 5.65 53.54
N SER A 466 15.92 6.69 53.32
CA SER A 466 16.94 7.12 54.29
C SER A 466 16.31 7.64 55.59
N ILE A 467 15.21 8.41 55.50
CA ILE A 467 14.45 8.87 56.66
C ILE A 467 13.87 7.68 57.45
N ALA A 468 13.28 6.69 56.75
CA ALA A 468 12.73 5.50 57.38
C ALA A 468 13.79 4.69 58.14
N LEU A 469 14.97 4.47 57.53
CA LEU A 469 16.10 3.78 58.17
C LEU A 469 16.63 4.55 59.37
N PHE A 470 16.76 5.86 59.27
CA PHE A 470 17.24 6.71 60.36
C PHE A 470 16.29 6.68 61.57
N LEU A 471 14.98 6.80 61.34
CA LEU A 471 13.98 6.71 62.41
C LEU A 471 13.88 5.30 63.01
N SER A 472 14.05 4.26 62.20
CA SER A 472 14.14 2.87 62.67
C SER A 472 15.35 2.67 63.59
N PHE A 473 16.52 3.19 63.20
CA PHE A 473 17.73 3.14 64.02
C PHE A 473 17.55 3.85 65.37
N ILE A 474 16.97 5.06 65.36
CA ILE A 474 16.64 5.79 66.60
C ILE A 474 15.68 4.96 67.47
N THR A 475 14.66 4.34 66.88
CA THR A 475 13.68 3.53 67.63
C THR A 475 14.33 2.31 68.26
N CYS A 476 15.21 1.59 67.54
CA CYS A 476 16.00 0.49 68.09
C CYS A 476 16.91 0.95 69.24
N PHE A 477 17.56 2.11 69.11
CA PHE A 477 18.40 2.68 70.17
C PHE A 477 17.58 3.02 71.42
N ILE A 478 16.40 3.63 71.27
CA ILE A 478 15.49 3.93 72.37
C ILE A 478 14.99 2.63 73.02
N LEU A 479 14.57 1.63 72.24
CA LEU A 479 14.13 0.33 72.74
C LEU A 479 15.25 -0.37 73.53
N GLY A 480 16.48 -0.40 72.99
CA GLY A 480 17.64 -0.95 73.69
C GLY A 480 17.96 -0.22 74.99
N THR A 481 17.82 1.12 75.01
CA THR A 481 17.97 1.92 76.23
C THR A 481 16.93 1.56 77.28
N PHE A 482 15.65 1.43 76.89
CA PHE A 482 14.56 1.07 77.79
C PHE A 482 14.67 -0.36 78.33
N ILE A 483 15.30 -1.28 77.58
CA ILE A 483 15.62 -2.64 78.05
C ILE A 483 16.79 -2.60 79.04
N LYS A 484 17.88 -1.89 78.70
CA LYS A 484 19.07 -1.79 79.56
C LYS A 484 18.78 -1.12 80.90
N PHE A 485 18.00 -0.05 80.90
CA PHE A 485 17.63 0.71 82.11
C PHE A 485 16.27 0.31 82.67
N GLN A 486 15.83 -0.94 82.44
CA GLN A 486 14.51 -1.41 82.85
C GLN A 486 14.23 -1.09 84.32
N ASP A 487 15.19 -1.30 85.23
CA ASP A 487 15.02 -1.14 86.69
C ASP A 487 14.97 0.28 87.22
N THR A 488 15.21 1.28 86.37
CA THR A 488 15.08 2.70 86.75
C THR A 488 13.62 3.09 87.08
N PRO A 489 13.42 3.98 88.06
CA PRO A 489 12.09 4.41 88.48
C PRO A 489 11.31 5.11 87.37
N ILE A 490 11.99 5.81 86.44
CA ILE A 490 11.36 6.46 85.27
C ILE A 490 10.74 5.42 84.32
N VAL A 491 11.46 4.33 84.03
CA VAL A 491 10.96 3.27 83.12
C VAL A 491 9.84 2.46 83.79
N LYS A 492 9.92 2.22 85.11
CA LYS A 492 8.83 1.60 85.90
C LYS A 492 7.56 2.46 85.94
N ALA A 493 7.70 3.76 86.22
CA ALA A 493 6.58 4.70 86.30
C ALA A 493 5.85 4.85 84.96
N ASN A 494 6.55 4.67 83.85
CA ASN A 494 6.03 4.77 82.49
C ASN A 494 5.38 3.47 81.95
N ASN A 495 4.99 2.53 82.81
CA ASN A 495 4.40 1.24 82.46
C ASN A 495 5.18 0.50 81.33
N ARG A 496 6.21 -0.24 81.75
CA ARG A 496 7.21 -0.89 80.86
C ARG A 496 6.60 -1.66 79.70
N ASP A 497 5.56 -2.47 79.97
CA ASP A 497 4.98 -3.38 78.99
C ASP A 497 4.33 -2.63 77.83
N LEU A 498 3.56 -1.56 78.13
CA LEU A 498 2.96 -0.70 77.11
C LEU A 498 3.99 0.09 76.32
N SER A 499 5.06 0.54 76.98
CA SER A 499 6.16 1.24 76.31
C SER A 499 6.91 0.33 75.35
N TYR A 500 7.13 -0.95 75.69
CA TYR A 500 7.72 -1.93 74.77
C TYR A 500 6.81 -2.25 73.59
N ILE A 501 5.51 -2.50 73.83
CA ILE A 501 4.54 -2.77 72.75
C ILE A 501 4.51 -1.58 71.78
N LEU A 502 4.44 -0.34 72.28
CA LEU A 502 4.43 0.86 71.45
C LEU A 502 5.73 1.01 70.64
N LEU A 503 6.91 0.83 71.25
CA LEU A 503 8.20 0.95 70.54
C LEU A 503 8.36 -0.14 69.47
N VAL A 504 7.94 -1.37 69.73
CA VAL A 504 7.95 -2.47 68.75
C VAL A 504 6.97 -2.17 67.60
N CYS A 505 5.77 -1.67 67.89
CA CYS A 505 4.83 -1.25 66.85
C CYS A 505 5.40 -0.11 65.99
N LEU A 506 6.00 0.91 66.61
CA LEU A 506 6.64 2.03 65.89
C LEU A 506 7.80 1.55 65.01
N LEU A 507 8.60 0.60 65.50
CA LEU A 507 9.68 -0.01 64.71
C LEU A 507 9.14 -0.69 63.46
N PHE A 508 8.12 -1.56 63.61
CA PHE A 508 7.46 -2.18 62.46
C PHE A 508 6.80 -1.14 61.54
N SER A 509 6.22 -0.07 62.08
CA SER A 509 5.67 1.02 61.29
C SER A 509 6.72 1.70 60.42
N PHE A 510 7.95 1.93 60.92
CA PHE A 510 9.05 2.46 60.11
C PHE A 510 9.56 1.48 59.05
N PHE A 511 9.25 0.19 59.17
CA PHE A 511 9.48 -0.80 58.11
C PHE A 511 8.34 -0.91 57.10
N THR A 512 7.13 -0.39 57.37
CA THR A 512 6.04 -0.46 56.40
C THR A 512 6.33 0.28 55.07
N PRO A 513 7.01 1.45 55.02
CA PRO A 513 7.37 2.13 53.78
C PRO A 513 8.09 1.28 52.73
N PHE A 514 8.88 0.28 53.13
CA PHE A 514 9.58 -0.59 52.18
C PHE A 514 8.61 -1.42 51.32
N LEU A 515 7.39 -1.69 51.81
CA LEU A 515 6.34 -2.33 51.01
C LEU A 515 5.72 -1.41 49.94
N PHE A 516 5.93 -0.10 50.07
CA PHE A 516 5.40 0.93 49.17
C PHE A 516 6.43 1.34 48.10
N ILE A 517 7.72 1.30 48.43
CA ILE A 517 8.83 1.77 47.60
C ILE A 517 9.44 0.57 46.87
N ASP A 518 8.80 0.04 45.83
CA ASP A 518 9.41 -0.84 44.82
C ASP A 518 8.38 -1.08 43.70
N GLN A 519 8.74 -1.87 42.69
CA GLN A 519 7.81 -2.36 41.69
C GLN A 519 6.63 -3.12 42.35
N PRO A 520 5.36 -2.75 42.04
CA PRO A 520 4.20 -3.42 42.62
C PRO A 520 4.09 -4.86 42.13
N ARG A 521 4.31 -5.81 43.03
CA ARG A 521 4.11 -7.25 42.83
C ARG A 521 2.82 -7.66 43.53
N ARG A 522 2.27 -8.83 43.17
CA ARG A 522 1.06 -9.36 43.82
C ARG A 522 1.17 -9.38 45.34
N VAL A 523 2.27 -9.92 45.86
CA VAL A 523 2.50 -10.03 47.32
C VAL A 523 2.63 -8.66 48.00
N THR A 524 3.35 -7.72 47.38
CA THR A 524 3.52 -6.38 47.96
C THR A 524 2.23 -5.58 47.97
N CYS A 525 1.39 -5.67 46.92
CA CYS A 525 0.08 -5.02 46.90
C CYS A 525 -0.84 -5.55 48.01
N LEU A 526 -0.87 -6.88 48.26
CA LEU A 526 -1.69 -7.48 49.30
C LEU A 526 -1.28 -7.03 50.71
N LEU A 527 0.04 -6.98 50.97
CA LEU A 527 0.58 -6.68 52.31
C LEU A 527 0.64 -5.19 52.62
N ARG A 528 0.83 -4.33 51.61
CA ARG A 528 1.09 -2.89 51.80
C ARG A 528 0.04 -2.20 52.68
N GLN A 529 -1.22 -2.22 52.28
CA GLN A 529 -2.30 -1.49 52.99
C GLN A 529 -2.71 -2.21 54.28
N THR A 530 -2.70 -3.55 54.29
CA THR A 530 -3.13 -4.36 55.44
C THR A 530 -2.12 -4.32 56.58
N ALA A 531 -0.82 -4.47 56.28
CA ALA A 531 0.25 -4.34 57.28
C ALA A 531 0.27 -2.93 57.87
N PHE A 532 0.21 -1.90 57.02
CA PHE A 532 0.10 -0.51 57.48
C PHE A 532 -1.06 -0.33 58.46
N SER A 533 -2.25 -0.78 58.09
CA SER A 533 -3.46 -0.61 58.89
C SER A 533 -3.42 -1.37 60.23
N ILE A 534 -2.98 -2.63 60.23
CA ILE A 534 -2.89 -3.45 61.44
C ILE A 534 -1.85 -2.87 62.41
N ILE A 535 -0.64 -2.57 61.93
CA ILE A 535 0.47 -2.10 62.78
C ILE A 535 0.13 -0.74 63.40
N PHE A 536 -0.42 0.19 62.62
CA PHE A 536 -0.83 1.48 63.17
C PHE A 536 -1.99 1.36 64.17
N SER A 537 -2.97 0.48 63.93
CA SER A 537 -4.06 0.27 64.87
C SER A 537 -3.53 -0.20 66.23
N ALA A 538 -2.52 -1.09 66.24
CA ALA A 538 -1.85 -1.53 67.46
C ALA A 538 -1.08 -0.40 68.14
N ALA A 539 -0.39 0.45 67.37
CA ALA A 539 0.30 1.62 67.90
C ALA A 539 -0.66 2.60 68.58
N ILE A 540 -1.74 3.03 67.91
CA ILE A 540 -2.74 3.94 68.48
C ILE A 540 -3.44 3.29 69.69
N SER A 541 -3.78 2.01 69.61
CA SER A 541 -4.41 1.29 70.72
C SER A 541 -3.51 1.23 71.95
N SER A 542 -2.19 1.10 71.78
CA SER A 542 -1.24 1.14 72.89
C SER A 542 -1.16 2.51 73.56
N VAL A 543 -1.26 3.61 72.79
CA VAL A 543 -1.33 4.96 73.36
C VAL A 543 -2.67 5.20 74.04
N LEU A 544 -3.77 4.70 73.46
CA LEU A 544 -5.09 4.76 74.08
C LEU A 544 -5.12 3.99 75.42
N ALA A 545 -4.59 2.76 75.45
CA ALA A 545 -4.45 1.98 76.67
C ALA A 545 -3.62 2.75 77.71
N LYS A 546 -2.52 3.37 77.29
CA LYS A 546 -1.67 4.18 78.16
C LYS A 546 -2.41 5.39 78.74
N THR A 547 -3.10 6.17 77.90
CA THR A 547 -3.88 7.34 78.36
C THR A 547 -5.00 6.96 79.32
N ILE A 548 -5.74 5.90 79.02
CA ILE A 548 -6.79 5.37 79.91
C ILE A 548 -6.20 4.91 81.24
N THR A 549 -5.07 4.19 81.24
CA THR A 549 -4.43 3.77 82.51
C THR A 549 -4.00 4.95 83.37
N VAL A 550 -3.51 6.05 82.76
CA VAL A 550 -3.17 7.28 83.48
C VAL A 550 -4.43 7.94 84.07
N VAL A 551 -5.49 8.11 83.27
CA VAL A 551 -6.74 8.72 83.74
C VAL A 551 -7.38 7.90 84.87
N LEU A 552 -7.43 6.58 84.74
CA LEU A 552 -7.99 5.68 85.76
C LEU A 552 -7.16 5.68 87.05
N ALA A 553 -5.83 5.79 86.97
CA ALA A 553 -4.97 5.87 88.15
C ALA A 553 -5.27 7.12 89.00
N PHE A 554 -5.53 8.27 88.37
CA PHE A 554 -5.94 9.49 89.07
C PHE A 554 -7.38 9.47 89.58
N TRP A 555 -8.29 8.76 88.90
CA TRP A 555 -9.67 8.61 89.37
C TRP A 555 -9.78 7.63 90.54
N ALA A 556 -8.89 6.63 90.61
CA ALA A 556 -8.84 5.67 91.71
C ALA A 556 -8.36 6.28 93.04
N THR A 557 -7.70 7.45 93.02
CA THR A 557 -7.28 8.16 94.24
C THR A 557 -8.35 9.10 94.82
N LYS A 558 -9.50 9.28 94.14
CA LYS A 558 -10.65 10.02 94.71
C LYS A 558 -11.46 9.12 95.66
N PRO A 559 -11.78 9.57 96.90
CA PRO A 559 -12.49 8.74 97.87
C PRO A 559 -13.93 8.45 97.40
N GLY A 560 -14.35 7.18 97.43
CA GLY A 560 -15.73 6.74 97.16
C GLY A 560 -15.97 5.86 95.92
N ASN A 561 -14.93 5.44 95.18
CA ASN A 561 -15.11 4.72 93.90
C ASN A 561 -14.40 3.35 93.86
N ASN A 562 -15.14 2.28 93.50
CA ASN A 562 -14.67 0.87 93.49
C ASN A 562 -13.84 0.47 92.24
N VAL A 563 -13.28 1.44 91.50
CA VAL A 563 -12.58 1.23 90.22
C VAL A 563 -11.20 0.57 90.38
N GLN A 564 -10.73 0.41 91.62
CA GLN A 564 -9.44 -0.20 91.96
C GLN A 564 -9.32 -1.68 91.56
N ARG A 565 -10.43 -2.42 91.42
CA ARG A 565 -10.43 -3.85 91.06
C ARG A 565 -10.01 -4.16 89.62
N TRP A 566 -10.13 -3.16 88.72
CA TRP A 566 -9.80 -3.28 87.30
C TRP A 566 -8.54 -2.50 86.89
N LEU A 567 -7.84 -1.91 87.87
CA LEU A 567 -6.62 -1.15 87.65
C LEU A 567 -5.44 -2.12 87.43
N GLY A 568 -5.02 -2.34 86.19
CA GLY A 568 -3.81 -3.15 85.95
C GLY A 568 -3.48 -3.48 84.49
N ARG A 569 -2.41 -4.29 84.32
CA ARG A 569 -1.90 -4.82 83.04
C ARG A 569 -2.97 -5.52 82.20
N SER A 570 -3.92 -6.20 82.86
CA SER A 570 -4.99 -6.96 82.18
C SER A 570 -5.91 -6.06 81.36
N LEU A 571 -6.27 -4.87 81.86
CA LEU A 571 -7.13 -3.92 81.15
C LEU A 571 -6.42 -3.36 79.91
N ALA A 572 -5.15 -2.99 80.06
CA ALA A 572 -4.38 -2.39 78.98
C ALA A 572 -4.14 -3.37 77.81
N ASN A 573 -3.81 -4.63 78.13
CA ASN A 573 -3.68 -5.69 77.12
C ASN A 573 -5.02 -6.02 76.45
N TYR A 574 -6.13 -6.00 77.20
CA TYR A 574 -7.46 -6.20 76.64
C TYR A 574 -7.84 -5.09 75.65
N ILE A 575 -7.56 -3.82 75.97
CA ILE A 575 -7.78 -2.68 75.05
C ILE A 575 -6.99 -2.88 73.75
N ILE A 576 -5.70 -3.21 73.85
CA ILE A 576 -4.86 -3.42 72.66
C ILE A 576 -5.37 -4.57 71.81
N LEU A 577 -5.66 -5.73 72.43
CA LEU A 577 -6.12 -6.92 71.72
C LEU A 577 -7.49 -6.70 71.06
N SER A 578 -8.42 -6.05 71.77
CA SER A 578 -9.76 -5.75 71.24
C SER A 578 -9.70 -4.76 70.09
N CYS A 579 -9.01 -3.62 70.25
CA CYS A 579 -8.98 -2.56 69.25
C CYS A 579 -8.17 -2.95 68.00
N SER A 580 -7.03 -3.65 68.16
CA SER A 580 -6.26 -4.15 67.00
C SER A 580 -6.87 -5.41 66.39
N GLY A 581 -7.48 -6.28 67.20
CA GLY A 581 -8.14 -7.50 66.73
C GLY A 581 -9.30 -7.21 65.77
N PHE A 582 -10.09 -6.16 66.03
CA PHE A 582 -11.12 -5.70 65.08
C PHE A 582 -10.51 -5.37 63.71
N GLN A 583 -9.38 -4.65 63.69
CA GLN A 583 -8.70 -4.29 62.45
C GLN A 583 -8.14 -5.51 61.72
N VAL A 584 -7.61 -6.51 62.44
CA VAL A 584 -7.11 -7.75 61.86
C VAL A 584 -8.24 -8.54 61.18
N VAL A 585 -9.39 -8.68 61.85
CA VAL A 585 -10.57 -9.36 61.29
C VAL A 585 -11.06 -8.61 60.05
N PHE A 586 -11.17 -7.28 60.12
CA PHE A 586 -11.59 -6.46 58.98
C PHE A 586 -10.63 -6.59 57.78
N CYS A 587 -9.33 -6.49 57.99
CA CYS A 587 -8.33 -6.68 56.94
C CYS A 587 -8.35 -8.10 56.36
N SER A 588 -8.63 -9.13 57.17
CA SER A 588 -8.76 -10.51 56.70
C SER A 588 -9.97 -10.68 55.78
N ILE A 589 -11.11 -10.09 56.13
CA ILE A 589 -12.31 -10.05 55.28
C ILE A 589 -12.00 -9.30 53.98
N TRP A 590 -11.35 -8.15 54.06
CA TRP A 590 -11.00 -7.34 52.89
C TRP A 590 -10.12 -8.13 51.89
N LEU A 591 -9.09 -8.83 52.38
CA LEU A 591 -8.25 -9.70 51.54
C LEU A 591 -9.02 -10.88 50.93
N GLY A 592 -10.03 -11.40 51.63
CA GLY A 592 -10.86 -12.50 51.13
C GLY A 592 -11.88 -12.08 50.07
N THR A 593 -12.49 -10.91 50.21
CA THR A 593 -13.58 -10.47 49.31
C THR A 593 -13.07 -9.64 48.13
N PHE A 594 -12.18 -8.66 48.39
CA PHE A 594 -11.71 -7.69 47.40
C PHE A 594 -10.20 -7.43 47.56
N PRO A 595 -9.36 -8.44 47.29
CA PRO A 595 -7.91 -8.33 47.47
C PRO A 595 -7.30 -7.25 46.57
N PRO A 596 -6.39 -6.41 47.09
CA PRO A 596 -5.62 -5.46 46.27
C PRO A 596 -4.78 -6.18 45.21
N PHE A 597 -4.70 -5.60 44.01
CA PHE A 597 -3.99 -6.20 42.87
C PHE A 597 -3.18 -5.17 42.08
N PRO A 598 -2.10 -5.59 41.38
CA PRO A 598 -1.31 -4.69 40.55
C PRO A 598 -2.07 -4.30 39.27
N GLU A 599 -2.17 -2.99 39.01
CA GLU A 599 -2.82 -2.41 37.84
C GLU A 599 -1.85 -1.50 37.07
N SER A 600 -1.94 -1.53 35.74
CA SER A 600 -1.16 -0.67 34.84
C SER A 600 -2.06 0.34 34.15
N ASP A 601 -1.92 1.61 34.50
CA ASP A 601 -2.61 2.70 33.80
C ASP A 601 -1.83 3.09 32.55
N MET A 602 -2.42 2.80 31.39
CA MET A 602 -1.85 3.05 30.06
C MET A 602 -2.39 4.32 29.39
N HIS A 603 -3.40 4.98 29.98
CA HIS A 603 -4.20 6.01 29.33
C HIS A 603 -3.98 7.41 29.88
N SER A 604 -3.60 7.54 31.16
CA SER A 604 -3.42 8.85 31.80
C SER A 604 -2.23 9.66 31.26
N GLN A 605 -1.17 9.00 30.76
CA GLN A 605 0.01 9.67 30.19
C GLN A 605 0.45 9.03 28.86
N SER A 606 0.79 9.87 27.87
CA SER A 606 1.13 9.42 26.52
C SER A 606 2.50 8.74 26.40
N ARG A 607 3.45 9.04 27.29
CA ARG A 607 4.82 8.48 27.28
C ARG A 607 5.09 7.43 28.35
N VAL A 608 4.20 7.29 29.32
CA VAL A 608 4.49 6.56 30.56
C VAL A 608 3.34 5.62 30.90
N ILE A 609 3.67 4.41 31.34
CA ILE A 609 2.75 3.44 31.94
C ILE A 609 2.92 3.55 33.45
N ILE A 610 1.87 3.99 34.15
CA ILE A 610 1.90 4.12 35.61
C ILE A 610 1.56 2.75 36.20
N LEU A 611 2.50 2.17 36.94
CA LEU A 611 2.29 0.93 37.69
C LEU A 611 1.86 1.28 39.11
N GLN A 612 0.65 0.87 39.49
CA GLN A 612 0.07 1.12 40.80
C GLN A 612 -0.58 -0.15 41.36
N CYS A 613 -0.82 -0.18 42.66
CA CYS A 613 -1.68 -1.21 43.26
C CYS A 613 -3.07 -0.63 43.35
N ASN A 614 -4.05 -1.29 42.73
CA ASN A 614 -5.45 -1.00 42.97
C ASN A 614 -5.85 -1.62 44.31
N GLU A 615 -6.54 -0.85 45.15
CA GLU A 615 -7.01 -1.28 46.48
C GLU A 615 -8.10 -2.37 46.43
N GLY A 616 -8.63 -2.68 45.24
CA GLY A 616 -9.70 -3.67 45.01
C GLY A 616 -11.08 -3.10 45.36
N SER A 617 -11.23 -2.55 46.58
CA SER A 617 -12.42 -1.83 47.01
C SER A 617 -12.05 -0.53 47.71
N VAL A 618 -12.38 0.59 47.04
CA VAL A 618 -12.20 1.95 47.56
C VAL A 618 -12.97 2.14 48.87
N ALA A 619 -14.16 1.55 48.99
CA ALA A 619 -14.97 1.62 50.20
C ALA A 619 -14.27 0.94 51.40
N MET A 620 -13.73 -0.27 51.21
CA MET A 620 -13.03 -0.99 52.28
C MET A 620 -11.77 -0.24 52.75
N PHE A 621 -11.03 0.36 51.82
CA PHE A 621 -9.90 1.22 52.14
C PHE A 621 -10.28 2.40 53.03
N TYR A 622 -11.33 3.15 52.67
CA TYR A 622 -11.78 4.30 53.48
C TYR A 622 -12.39 3.88 54.81
N VAL A 623 -13.06 2.73 54.90
CA VAL A 623 -13.55 2.20 56.18
C VAL A 623 -12.39 1.84 57.10
N ALA A 624 -11.33 1.21 56.59
CA ALA A 624 -10.12 0.91 57.38
C ALA A 624 -9.42 2.18 57.89
N LEU A 625 -9.27 3.20 57.04
CA LEU A 625 -8.75 4.51 57.45
C LEU A 625 -9.68 5.22 58.44
N GLY A 626 -11.00 5.11 58.24
CA GLY A 626 -12.01 5.69 59.12
C GLY A 626 -11.96 5.11 60.53
N TYR A 627 -11.78 3.80 60.66
CA TYR A 627 -11.61 3.15 61.96
C TYR A 627 -10.35 3.64 62.69
N MET A 628 -9.23 3.78 61.98
CA MET A 628 -8.01 4.34 62.54
C MET A 628 -8.18 5.80 62.97
N GLY A 629 -8.90 6.59 62.18
CA GLY A 629 -9.31 7.95 62.53
C GLY A 629 -10.17 7.96 63.79
N PHE A 630 -11.14 7.06 63.91
CA PHE A 630 -11.99 6.92 65.10
C PHE A 630 -11.19 6.52 66.36
N LEU A 631 -10.25 5.58 66.25
CA LEU A 631 -9.35 5.27 67.36
C LEU A 631 -8.49 6.48 67.75
N ALA A 632 -8.00 7.24 66.76
CA ALA A 632 -7.20 8.43 66.99
C ALA A 632 -8.01 9.56 67.66
N THR A 633 -9.28 9.76 67.30
CA THR A 633 -10.14 10.76 67.96
C THR A 633 -10.47 10.38 69.40
N ILE A 634 -10.77 9.11 69.68
CA ILE A 634 -10.93 8.62 71.06
C ILE A 634 -9.61 8.82 71.84
N CYS A 635 -8.48 8.46 71.25
CA CYS A 635 -7.17 8.65 71.90
C CYS A 635 -6.87 10.13 72.17
N PHE A 636 -7.18 11.03 71.23
CA PHE A 636 -6.99 12.46 71.39
C PHE A 636 -7.91 13.04 72.48
N THR A 637 -9.19 12.67 72.50
CA THR A 637 -10.14 13.14 73.53
C THR A 637 -9.72 12.68 74.94
N MET A 638 -9.32 11.42 75.09
CA MET A 638 -8.80 10.90 76.35
C MET A 638 -7.50 11.58 76.77
N ALA A 639 -6.56 11.80 75.84
CA ALA A 639 -5.32 12.54 76.12
C ALA A 639 -5.62 13.99 76.54
N PHE A 640 -6.54 14.66 75.86
CA PHE A 640 -6.94 16.03 76.17
C PHE A 640 -7.57 16.16 77.55
N LEU A 641 -8.42 15.21 77.97
CA LEU A 641 -8.97 15.17 79.32
C LEU A 641 -7.87 14.95 80.38
N ALA A 642 -6.85 14.16 80.05
CA ALA A 642 -5.72 13.90 80.93
C ALA A 642 -4.78 15.10 81.12
N ARG A 643 -4.82 16.12 80.25
CA ARG A 643 -3.83 17.23 80.24
C ARG A 643 -3.80 18.09 81.50
N ASN A 644 -4.92 18.15 82.22
CA ASN A 644 -5.12 18.95 83.42
C ASN A 644 -4.87 18.16 84.71
N LEU A 645 -4.53 16.86 84.60
CA LEU A 645 -4.24 16.03 85.78
C LEU A 645 -2.86 16.42 86.36
N PRO A 646 -2.77 16.67 87.68
CA PRO A 646 -1.49 16.96 88.35
C PRO A 646 -0.68 15.67 88.46
N GLY A 647 0.10 15.36 87.43
CA GLY A 647 1.08 14.28 87.46
C GLY A 647 2.51 14.81 87.59
N SER A 648 3.36 14.03 88.26
CA SER A 648 4.75 14.37 88.58
C SER A 648 5.64 14.65 87.35
N PHE A 649 5.15 14.39 86.14
CA PHE A 649 5.75 14.80 84.88
C PHE A 649 4.66 15.27 83.90
N ASN A 650 4.94 16.28 83.05
CA ASN A 650 4.07 16.77 81.97
C ASN A 650 3.74 15.72 80.88
N GLU A 651 3.77 14.43 81.20
CA GLU A 651 3.57 13.28 80.32
C GLU A 651 2.22 13.31 79.61
N ALA A 652 1.12 13.60 80.31
CA ALA A 652 -0.20 13.73 79.68
C ALA A 652 -0.23 14.86 78.62
N LYS A 653 0.49 15.96 78.85
CA LYS A 653 0.61 17.07 77.88
C LYS A 653 1.42 16.66 76.65
N LEU A 654 2.51 15.92 76.84
CA LEU A 654 3.33 15.40 75.74
C LEU A 654 2.57 14.36 74.90
N ILE A 655 1.78 13.49 75.54
CA ILE A 655 0.91 12.55 74.82
C ILE A 655 -0.16 13.30 74.02
N THR A 656 -0.77 14.32 74.61
CA THR A 656 -1.75 15.18 73.91
C THR A 656 -1.12 15.88 72.70
N PHE A 657 0.09 16.43 72.84
CA PHE A 657 0.81 17.06 71.72
C PHE A 657 1.14 16.05 70.62
N SER A 658 1.57 14.84 70.99
CA SER A 658 1.85 13.75 70.04
C SER A 658 0.61 13.33 69.24
N MET A 659 -0.56 13.25 69.90
CA MET A 659 -1.83 12.91 69.25
C MET A 659 -2.37 14.05 68.38
N LEU A 660 -2.10 15.30 68.76
CA LEU A 660 -2.42 16.46 67.93
C LEU A 660 -1.62 16.44 66.61
N VAL A 661 -0.31 16.17 66.69
CA VAL A 661 0.55 16.01 65.50
C VAL A 661 0.09 14.82 64.65
N PHE A 662 -0.28 13.71 65.27
CA PHE A 662 -0.82 12.55 64.56
C PHE A 662 -2.10 12.92 63.77
N CYS A 663 -3.08 13.52 64.44
CA CYS A 663 -4.35 13.89 63.82
C CYS A 663 -4.17 14.93 62.69
N SER A 664 -3.29 15.93 62.87
CA SER A 664 -3.07 16.95 61.83
C SER A 664 -2.49 16.36 60.54
N VAL A 665 -1.52 15.44 60.65
CA VAL A 665 -0.92 14.74 59.49
C VAL A 665 -1.97 13.96 58.71
N TRP A 666 -2.88 13.25 59.39
CA TRP A 666 -3.91 12.44 58.74
C TRP A 666 -5.08 13.26 58.17
N VAL A 667 -5.44 14.38 58.79
CA VAL A 667 -6.39 15.33 58.21
C VAL A 667 -5.84 15.96 56.92
N SER A 668 -4.55 16.31 56.89
CA SER A 668 -3.90 16.84 55.68
C SER A 668 -3.63 15.78 54.61
N PHE A 669 -3.47 14.50 55.00
CA PHE A 669 -3.26 13.40 54.06
C PHE A 669 -4.43 13.24 53.08
N LEU A 670 -5.68 13.24 53.58
CA LEU A 670 -6.86 12.94 52.76
C LEU A 670 -7.02 13.84 51.52
N PRO A 671 -6.99 15.19 51.62
CA PRO A 671 -7.08 16.06 50.43
C PRO A 671 -5.86 15.96 49.52
N THR A 672 -4.68 15.72 50.08
CA THR A 672 -3.43 15.59 49.31
C THR A 672 -3.41 14.28 48.51
N TYR A 673 -3.90 13.19 49.10
CA TYR A 673 -4.04 11.88 48.46
C TYR A 673 -4.98 11.95 47.26
N LEU A 674 -6.13 12.61 47.41
CA LEU A 674 -7.11 12.77 46.34
C LEU A 674 -6.63 13.68 45.20
N SER A 675 -5.73 14.64 45.49
CA SER A 675 -5.23 15.60 44.51
C SER A 675 -4.03 15.09 43.71
N THR A 676 -3.33 14.07 44.20
CA THR A 676 -2.10 13.55 43.59
C THR A 676 -2.35 12.24 42.84
N LYS A 677 -1.56 11.96 41.80
CA LYS A 677 -1.69 10.75 40.97
C LYS A 677 -0.36 10.02 40.80
N GLY A 678 -0.43 8.72 40.54
CA GLY A 678 0.72 7.86 40.25
C GLY A 678 1.72 7.79 41.41
N LYS A 679 3.02 7.87 41.12
CA LYS A 679 4.08 7.69 42.13
C LYS A 679 4.06 8.71 43.27
N TYR A 680 3.55 9.93 43.04
CA TYR A 680 3.46 10.96 44.07
C TYR A 680 2.39 10.66 45.13
N MET A 681 1.29 10.01 44.75
CA MET A 681 0.25 9.56 45.67
C MET A 681 0.81 8.60 46.72
N VAL A 682 1.63 7.64 46.28
CA VAL A 682 2.31 6.67 47.16
C VAL A 682 3.32 7.37 48.07
N ALA A 683 4.05 8.35 47.55
CA ALA A 683 5.03 9.10 48.32
C ALA A 683 4.40 9.94 49.44
N VAL A 684 3.27 10.59 49.17
CA VAL A 684 2.50 11.33 50.18
C VAL A 684 2.05 10.39 51.30
N GLN A 685 1.59 9.18 50.97
CA GLN A 685 1.22 8.17 51.96
C GLN A 685 2.41 7.76 52.85
N VAL A 686 3.57 7.48 52.26
CA VAL A 686 4.79 7.13 53.01
C VAL A 686 5.24 8.29 53.90
N PHE A 687 5.20 9.53 53.40
CA PHE A 687 5.56 10.71 54.18
C PHE A 687 4.65 10.88 55.40
N SER A 688 3.33 10.75 55.24
CA SER A 688 2.36 10.82 56.34
C SER A 688 2.60 9.72 57.39
N ILE A 689 2.96 8.50 56.96
CA ILE A 689 3.34 7.40 57.84
C ILE A 689 4.58 7.76 58.68
N LEU A 690 5.63 8.26 58.04
CA LEU A 690 6.88 8.62 58.72
C LEU A 690 6.68 9.78 59.70
N ALA A 691 6.01 10.85 59.26
CA ALA A 691 5.79 12.06 60.07
C ALA A 691 4.94 11.78 61.32
N SER A 692 3.85 11.02 61.19
CA SER A 692 2.97 10.69 62.32
C SER A 692 3.68 9.82 63.36
N ASN A 693 4.45 8.81 62.95
CA ASN A 693 5.23 7.97 63.86
C ASN A 693 6.40 8.71 64.50
N ALA A 694 7.06 9.61 63.76
CA ALA A 694 8.11 10.46 64.31
C ALA A 694 7.57 11.38 65.42
N GLY A 695 6.34 11.89 65.26
CA GLY A 695 5.64 12.65 66.30
C GLY A 695 5.41 11.84 67.58
N LEU A 696 4.93 10.60 67.46
CA LEU A 696 4.72 9.69 68.59
C LEU A 696 6.05 9.34 69.29
N LEU A 697 7.07 8.96 68.51
CA LEU A 697 8.39 8.62 69.03
C LEU A 697 9.03 9.82 69.76
N GLY A 698 9.00 10.98 69.09
CA GLY A 698 9.63 12.20 69.53
C GLY A 698 9.03 12.74 70.83
N CYS A 699 7.71 12.85 70.90
CA CYS A 699 7.06 13.48 72.03
C CYS A 699 6.98 12.56 73.25
N ILE A 700 6.82 11.24 73.07
CA ILE A 700 6.58 10.30 74.17
C ILE A 700 7.90 9.80 74.80
N PHE A 701 8.94 9.59 73.98
CA PHE A 701 10.16 8.88 74.43
C PHE A 701 11.41 9.76 74.50
N ILE A 702 11.61 10.74 73.60
CA ILE A 702 12.83 11.58 73.63
C ILE A 702 13.02 12.32 74.96
N PRO A 703 12.00 12.96 75.57
CA PRO A 703 12.15 13.62 76.87
C PRO A 703 12.61 12.66 77.98
N LYS A 704 12.21 11.40 77.90
CA LYS A 704 12.56 10.37 78.88
C LYS A 704 13.99 9.87 78.69
N CYS A 705 14.41 9.68 77.45
CA CYS A 705 15.80 9.38 77.13
C CYS A 705 16.73 10.52 77.55
N PHE A 706 16.31 11.77 77.35
CA PHE A 706 17.07 12.95 77.79
C PHE A 706 17.31 12.92 79.30
N ILE A 707 16.30 12.61 80.11
CA ILE A 707 16.46 12.50 81.57
C ILE A 707 17.39 11.33 81.92
N ILE A 708 17.23 10.16 81.29
CA ILE A 708 18.05 8.97 81.57
C ILE A 708 19.54 9.22 81.30
N PHE A 709 19.91 9.95 80.23
CA PHE A 709 21.30 10.17 79.84
C PHE A 709 21.92 11.46 80.36
N LEU A 710 21.20 12.58 80.34
CA LEU A 710 21.75 13.92 80.60
C LEU A 710 21.40 14.47 81.99
N ARG A 711 20.37 13.90 82.65
CA ARG A 711 19.92 14.33 84.00
C ARG A 711 19.62 13.13 84.92
N PRO A 712 20.63 12.29 85.24
CA PRO A 712 20.46 11.14 86.11
C PRO A 712 20.06 11.53 87.55
N ASP A 713 20.28 12.79 87.95
CA ASP A 713 19.84 13.39 89.22
C ASP A 713 18.31 13.29 89.42
N LEU A 714 17.54 13.38 88.33
CA LEU A 714 16.08 13.29 88.33
C LEU A 714 15.55 11.84 88.23
N ASN A 715 16.44 10.85 88.16
CA ASN A 715 16.12 9.43 88.01
C ASN A 715 16.14 8.65 89.34
N THR A 716 15.75 9.30 90.44
CA THR A 716 15.66 8.71 91.78
C THR A 716 14.20 8.51 92.20
N LYS A 717 13.92 7.50 93.05
CA LYS A 717 12.55 7.23 93.53
C LYS A 717 11.93 8.43 94.24
N GLU A 718 12.75 9.18 94.98
CA GLU A 718 12.29 10.36 95.74
C GLU A 718 11.79 11.48 94.81
N HIS A 719 12.48 11.75 93.70
CA HIS A 719 12.03 12.76 92.74
C HIS A 719 10.81 12.32 91.90
N VAL A 720 10.64 11.01 91.69
CA VAL A 720 9.49 10.46 90.94
C VAL A 720 8.23 10.37 91.80
N MET A 721 8.39 10.20 93.12
CA MET A 721 7.28 10.06 94.09
C MET A 721 6.98 11.31 94.93
N SER A 722 7.89 12.27 95.09
CA SER A 722 7.67 13.50 95.88
C SER A 722 7.24 14.70 95.02
N LYS A 723 5.96 14.72 94.64
CA LYS A 723 5.08 15.90 94.51
C LYS A 723 3.75 15.54 93.87
#